data_AF-A0A090ZIR4-F1
#
_entry.id   AF-A0A090ZIR4-F1
#
_cell.length_a   1.000
_cell.length_b   1.000
_cell.length_c   1.000
_cell.angle_alpha   90.00
_cell.angle_beta   90.00
_cell.angle_gamma   90.00
#
_symmetry.space_group_name_H-M   'P 1'
#
loop_
_entity.id
_entity.type
_entity.pdbx_description
1 polymer ?
#
loop_
_entity_poly.entity_id
_entity_poly.type
_entity_poly.pdbx_seq_one_letter_code
_entity_poly.pdbx_strand_id
1 'polypeptide(L)'
;MNKRVRKITALFVAAMFFATSFFIHPLPSAQADSAASTTISAGQPASLFNPANPELIAGGAGTVGVPEDSGKNPTFNWDNANVYFVLTDRFKDGNPSNNNSYGRPSRDATGKNIGTFRGGDLKGLTQKLKEGYFTDLGVNALWITAPYEQIHGFVGGGNGGDFAHYGYHGYYALDFTMMDRNMGTIEDMREFVDTAHAQGIRVVLDVVMNHPGYNTLKDMEEYGFGSKTVGADWAPGNGQTWHSYHDYINYNDASAWSKWWNTWVRAGIAGYEPGGSNYLTQLVGNLPDFRTNVTNNIGLAPLLQAKWAKETAGYEQWIVPAAVPLRKDLGVAPADYLVKWLAAWVEEFGIDGFRADTAKHVELNRWKQLKTEASAALHRWRQNNPDKPGAAWTEDFWMTGEVWGHGVGKSEYFNYGFDSVINFSFQDSNINSLESIYADYAAKLNANPNFNVLSYISSHDTRLYDRGRLTQAGTALLLLPGGVQIFYGDETARPFGETGSDPQQGTRSAMNWDNINQNVLSHWQKVGQFRNKHIAVGAGRHVKIADSPYTFSRTYAKNGIEDKVVVAMNASGSTAVNVSPVFPDGTLVRDAYTGNEAVVSGGTATFTAGANGLILIEQIGESPLPLLFADPAGGNFKTDTLTIKLQVRKADSGKYTLDGSDPQGGIAFTDETEIAIGENMEFNDKLTLRMHAVNEDGVSTQQYIFTKKDPHAGLSVHFKKPADWGTPRLYFYETSPKVAEPAWAEAPVMTRGTGDWYSYTINGVDGATVIFRDDKGRQNPGQNQPGFPLAADGWYDGRWHDSNPDGQGDTEAPTAPTGLRAIAVTDRTVSLAWTAATDNVGVTAYDIFRGTEKIGSTEATAYTDTALSSETAYVYSVKARDAAGNVSAPSDPLEVTTEPAGTGGNQVTVYYKRGFNTPYMHYRPEGGEWTAVPGVRMESSEAAGYSKLTVDIGTAQRLEAAFNNGNNQWDSNNQRNYFFGVGTWTYSGNGKITAGAPNPSAGNQVTVYYKEGFNTPYMHYRPEGGEWTAVPGVRMESSEAAGYSKLTVDIGTAQRLEACFSNGSGHWDSNNGKNYFFEIGTWTFSSYGNIREGAPTVPASAEEAVGSAGLEPNQNQTGPESPPPDILPDSEPASEIEPAPVVPEPPAFEAGPETLSILSDAKPGGVLHAGVIHVGDPWVSRLSA
;
A
#
# COMPACT_ATOMS: atom_id res chain seq x y z
N MET A 1 -70.65 14.77 24.16
CA MET A 1 -71.09 16.20 24.11
C MET A 1 -70.06 16.96 23.25
N ASN A 2 -70.38 17.94 22.41
CA ASN A 2 -71.69 18.41 21.92
C ASN A 2 -71.52 19.01 20.49
N LYS A 3 -72.57 18.98 19.64
CA LYS A 3 -72.49 19.43 18.22
C LYS A 3 -72.83 20.93 18.04
N ARG A 4 -72.13 21.64 17.14
CA ARG A 4 -72.56 22.81 16.31
C ARG A 4 -71.45 23.11 15.28
N VAL A 5 -71.54 23.07 13.94
CA VAL A 5 -72.59 22.99 12.88
C VAL A 5 -72.90 24.32 12.15
N ARG A 6 -72.29 24.45 10.94
CA ARG A 6 -72.71 25.16 9.70
C ARG A 6 -72.87 26.70 9.65
N LYS A 7 -72.21 27.30 8.63
CA LYS A 7 -72.76 27.88 7.37
C LYS A 7 -71.69 27.69 6.25
N ILE A 8 -71.93 27.38 4.96
CA ILE A 8 -72.93 27.75 3.91
C ILE A 8 -72.54 29.09 3.22
N THR A 9 -72.36 29.24 1.89
CA THR A 9 -72.39 28.32 0.70
C THR A 9 -71.93 29.05 -0.60
N ALA A 10 -71.55 28.32 -1.68
CA ALA A 10 -71.54 28.71 -3.13
C ALA A 10 -70.45 29.68 -3.70
N LEU A 11 -70.04 29.66 -5.00
CA LEU A 11 -69.99 28.63 -6.08
C LEU A 11 -69.18 29.18 -7.33
N PHE A 12 -68.54 28.31 -8.14
CA PHE A 12 -68.20 28.47 -9.60
C PHE A 12 -67.18 29.57 -10.05
N VAL A 13 -66.46 29.48 -11.20
CA VAL A 13 -66.03 28.36 -12.10
C VAL A 13 -64.78 28.77 -12.92
N ALA A 14 -64.10 27.82 -13.58
CA ALA A 14 -62.79 27.92 -14.26
C ALA A 14 -62.64 28.90 -15.47
N ALA A 15 -61.39 29.33 -15.76
CA ALA A 15 -60.75 29.27 -17.10
C ALA A 15 -59.30 29.87 -17.17
N MET A 16 -58.29 28.99 -17.09
CA MET A 16 -57.12 28.78 -18.00
C MET A 16 -56.53 29.89 -18.94
N PHE A 17 -55.21 29.76 -19.19
CA PHE A 17 -54.34 30.29 -20.28
C PHE A 17 -53.58 31.66 -20.17
N PHE A 18 -52.24 31.53 -20.07
CA PHE A 18 -51.15 32.24 -20.78
C PHE A 18 -51.13 33.78 -20.97
N ALA A 19 -50.02 34.41 -20.55
CA ALA A 19 -49.26 35.38 -21.34
C ALA A 19 -47.79 35.48 -20.86
N THR A 20 -46.85 35.83 -21.75
CA THR A 20 -45.40 35.82 -21.50
C THR A 20 -44.72 37.20 -21.64
N SER A 21 -43.82 37.49 -20.68
CA SER A 21 -42.52 38.16 -20.85
C SER A 21 -42.35 39.65 -21.22
N PHE A 22 -41.27 40.20 -20.62
CA PHE A 22 -40.27 41.16 -21.15
C PHE A 22 -40.42 42.71 -21.05
N PHE A 23 -39.50 43.26 -20.23
CA PHE A 23 -38.47 44.29 -20.54
C PHE A 23 -38.63 45.81 -20.19
N ILE A 24 -37.48 46.34 -19.74
CA ILE A 24 -36.95 47.74 -19.80
C ILE A 24 -37.31 48.75 -18.66
N HIS A 25 -36.30 48.97 -17.80
CA HIS A 25 -35.65 50.21 -17.26
C HIS A 25 -36.19 51.64 -17.58
N PRO A 26 -35.74 52.74 -16.90
CA PRO A 26 -34.83 52.89 -15.72
C PRO A 26 -35.21 53.94 -14.61
N LEU A 27 -34.40 53.96 -13.52
CA LEU A 27 -33.83 55.03 -12.63
C LEU A 27 -34.24 56.54 -12.74
N PRO A 28 -33.90 57.49 -11.79
CA PRO A 28 -32.89 57.44 -10.70
C PRO A 28 -33.18 58.17 -9.32
N SER A 29 -32.20 58.08 -8.38
CA SER A 29 -31.63 59.16 -7.51
C SER A 29 -32.05 59.47 -6.04
N ALA A 30 -31.00 59.69 -5.21
CA ALA A 30 -30.84 60.61 -4.04
C ALA A 30 -31.54 60.34 -2.66
N GLN A 31 -31.03 60.75 -1.47
CA GLN A 31 -29.65 60.96 -0.92
C GLN A 31 -29.68 61.21 0.63
N ALA A 32 -28.58 60.95 1.35
CA ALA A 32 -28.10 61.62 2.60
C ALA A 32 -28.65 61.33 4.05
N ASP A 33 -27.70 60.92 4.92
CA ASP A 33 -27.28 61.53 6.22
C ASP A 33 -27.97 61.36 7.61
N SER A 34 -27.29 60.58 8.48
CA SER A 34 -26.59 61.00 9.74
C SER A 34 -27.13 60.72 11.18
N ALA A 35 -26.20 60.21 12.03
CA ALA A 35 -25.93 60.47 13.48
C ALA A 35 -26.99 60.19 14.61
N ALA A 36 -26.65 59.96 15.91
CA ALA A 36 -25.46 59.41 16.61
C ALA A 36 -25.72 59.27 18.16
N SER A 37 -24.93 58.44 18.88
CA SER A 37 -24.76 58.34 20.38
C SER A 37 -25.98 57.97 21.27
N THR A 38 -25.92 57.43 22.50
CA THR A 38 -24.97 56.66 23.40
C THR A 38 -25.84 56.02 24.55
N THR A 39 -25.43 55.30 25.62
CA THR A 39 -24.14 55.15 26.34
C THR A 39 -24.00 53.83 27.13
N ILE A 40 -22.76 53.33 27.18
CA ILE A 40 -22.07 52.28 27.96
C ILE A 40 -22.50 52.01 29.43
N SER A 41 -22.49 50.71 29.83
CA SER A 41 -21.92 50.18 31.09
C SER A 41 -21.61 48.66 30.94
N ALA A 42 -20.68 48.08 31.71
CA ALA A 42 -20.10 46.75 31.42
C ALA A 42 -19.82 45.84 32.65
N GLY A 43 -19.78 44.52 32.41
CA GLY A 43 -19.38 43.48 33.37
C GLY A 43 -19.36 42.07 32.75
N GLN A 44 -18.19 41.43 32.71
CA GLN A 44 -17.90 40.11 32.09
C GLN A 44 -17.59 39.04 33.18
N PRO A 45 -17.33 37.73 32.91
CA PRO A 45 -16.87 37.11 31.65
C PRO A 45 -17.48 35.75 31.20
N ALA A 46 -17.17 35.38 29.94
CA ALA A 46 -16.93 34.03 29.36
C ALA A 46 -17.97 32.87 29.49
N SER A 47 -18.21 32.04 28.45
CA SER A 47 -17.86 32.13 27.01
C SER A 47 -18.59 31.06 26.17
N LEU A 48 -19.18 31.49 25.03
CA LEU A 48 -19.34 30.79 23.72
C LEU A 48 -19.80 29.30 23.70
N PHE A 49 -20.83 28.91 22.94
CA PHE A 49 -20.91 29.03 21.47
C PHE A 49 -22.36 28.99 20.90
N ASN A 50 -22.52 29.50 19.66
CA ASN A 50 -23.64 29.30 18.72
C ASN A 50 -25.02 29.92 19.08
N PRO A 51 -25.99 30.07 18.13
CA PRO A 51 -25.91 30.52 16.72
C PRO A 51 -26.88 31.71 16.41
N ALA A 52 -26.67 32.45 15.30
CA ALA A 52 -27.75 33.09 14.49
C ALA A 52 -27.24 33.86 13.23
N ASN A 53 -28.07 33.91 12.20
CA ASN A 53 -28.04 34.74 10.96
C ASN A 53 -29.25 35.74 11.04
N PRO A 54 -29.61 36.63 10.06
CA PRO A 54 -28.98 37.04 8.78
C PRO A 54 -29.07 38.57 8.44
N GLU A 55 -28.69 38.97 7.20
CA GLU A 55 -29.11 40.21 6.44
C GLU A 55 -28.76 41.61 7.00
N LEU A 56 -28.62 42.75 6.27
CA LEU A 56 -28.51 43.18 4.85
C LEU A 56 -27.71 44.55 4.85
N ILE A 57 -27.53 45.46 3.87
CA ILE A 57 -28.14 45.90 2.58
C ILE A 57 -26.99 46.28 1.57
N ALA A 58 -27.29 46.54 0.29
CA ALA A 58 -26.34 46.74 -0.82
C ALA A 58 -26.01 48.20 -1.25
N GLY A 59 -25.01 48.36 -2.14
CA GLY A 59 -24.80 49.52 -3.05
C GLY A 59 -23.32 49.85 -3.34
N GLY A 60 -22.85 50.11 -4.58
CA GLY A 60 -23.49 49.95 -5.89
C GLY A 60 -22.68 50.54 -7.07
N ALA A 61 -22.64 49.80 -8.19
CA ALA A 61 -22.18 50.20 -9.55
C ALA A 61 -20.69 50.59 -9.79
N GLY A 62 -19.97 49.73 -10.51
CA GLY A 62 -18.73 50.01 -11.24
C GLY A 62 -18.44 48.87 -12.22
N THR A 63 -18.40 49.13 -13.53
CA THR A 63 -18.37 48.08 -14.56
C THR A 63 -16.95 47.77 -15.04
N VAL A 64 -16.43 46.61 -14.64
CA VAL A 64 -15.36 45.88 -15.34
C VAL A 64 -15.85 44.45 -15.56
N GLY A 65 -15.67 43.91 -16.76
CA GLY A 65 -16.17 42.59 -17.15
C GLY A 65 -15.27 41.47 -16.63
N VAL A 66 -15.49 41.02 -15.39
CA VAL A 66 -14.92 39.76 -14.89
C VAL A 66 -15.64 38.59 -15.60
N PRO A 67 -14.93 37.55 -16.08
CA PRO A 67 -15.57 36.39 -16.69
C PRO A 67 -16.52 35.68 -15.73
N GLU A 68 -17.63 35.15 -16.25
CA GLU A 68 -18.38 34.10 -15.57
C GLU A 68 -17.52 32.83 -15.56
N ASP A 69 -16.81 32.56 -14.46
CA ASP A 69 -16.41 31.17 -14.18
C ASP A 69 -17.70 30.39 -13.89
N SER A 70 -18.19 29.69 -14.92
CA SER A 70 -19.43 28.94 -14.82
C SER A 70 -19.21 27.80 -13.84
N GLY A 71 -19.76 27.93 -12.62
CA GLY A 71 -19.76 26.94 -11.56
C GLY A 71 -20.55 25.68 -11.93
N LYS A 72 -20.08 24.97 -12.95
CA LYS A 72 -20.51 23.62 -13.31
C LYS A 72 -20.04 22.72 -12.19
N ASN A 73 -21.00 22.21 -11.42
CA ASN A 73 -20.78 20.96 -10.69
C ASN A 73 -20.15 19.95 -11.68
N PRO A 74 -19.04 19.29 -11.35
CA PRO A 74 -18.44 18.30 -12.23
C PRO A 74 -19.49 17.26 -12.55
N THR A 75 -19.75 17.01 -13.84
CA THR A 75 -20.83 16.12 -14.25
C THR A 75 -20.59 14.74 -13.66
N PHE A 76 -21.51 14.30 -12.80
CA PHE A 76 -21.39 13.02 -12.12
C PHE A 76 -21.19 11.88 -13.13
N ASN A 77 -20.26 10.99 -12.81
CA ASN A 77 -19.98 9.79 -13.59
C ASN A 77 -19.61 8.65 -12.63
N TRP A 78 -20.20 7.48 -12.84
CA TRP A 78 -19.90 6.25 -12.10
C TRP A 78 -18.41 5.86 -12.16
N ASP A 79 -17.67 6.23 -13.22
CA ASP A 79 -16.21 6.05 -13.33
C ASP A 79 -15.43 6.76 -12.19
N ASN A 80 -16.02 7.79 -11.57
CA ASN A 80 -15.48 8.51 -10.42
C ASN A 80 -16.39 8.39 -9.18
N ALA A 81 -17.20 7.34 -9.10
CA ALA A 81 -18.07 7.10 -7.94
C ALA A 81 -17.26 7.08 -6.64
N ASN A 82 -17.76 7.80 -5.63
CA ASN A 82 -17.34 7.76 -4.25
C ASN A 82 -18.56 7.28 -3.45
N VAL A 83 -18.71 5.95 -3.38
CA VAL A 83 -19.85 5.27 -2.75
C VAL A 83 -19.60 5.21 -1.25
N TYR A 84 -20.59 5.57 -0.44
CA TYR A 84 -20.57 5.30 1.00
C TYR A 84 -21.53 4.14 1.30
N PHE A 85 -21.00 3.00 1.70
CA PHE A 85 -21.77 1.82 2.10
C PHE A 85 -22.09 1.87 3.59
N VAL A 86 -23.39 1.85 3.90
CA VAL A 86 -23.91 1.96 5.26
C VAL A 86 -24.87 0.80 5.59
N LEU A 87 -24.60 0.11 6.70
CA LEU A 87 -25.60 -0.75 7.33
C LEU A 87 -26.57 0.15 8.08
N THR A 88 -27.78 0.34 7.53
CA THR A 88 -28.76 1.32 8.03
C THR A 88 -29.01 1.15 9.54
N ASP A 89 -29.31 -0.08 9.99
CA ASP A 89 -29.52 -0.43 11.40
C ASP A 89 -28.37 -0.03 12.33
N ARG A 90 -27.14 0.00 11.82
CA ARG A 90 -25.91 0.22 12.60
C ARG A 90 -25.41 1.65 12.53
N PHE A 91 -26.06 2.52 11.76
CA PHE A 91 -25.60 3.89 11.52
C PHE A 91 -26.15 4.91 12.52
N LYS A 92 -27.43 5.27 12.44
CA LYS A 92 -28.01 6.33 13.28
C LYS A 92 -29.51 6.09 13.48
N ASP A 93 -29.92 5.97 14.75
CA ASP A 93 -31.34 6.03 15.14
C ASP A 93 -31.83 7.48 15.04
N GLY A 94 -32.83 7.70 14.17
CA GLY A 94 -33.60 8.94 14.07
C GLY A 94 -35.08 8.81 14.44
N ASN A 95 -35.58 7.61 14.77
CA ASN A 95 -36.96 7.39 15.21
C ASN A 95 -37.09 6.20 16.18
N PRO A 96 -36.76 6.36 17.47
CA PRO A 96 -36.76 5.26 18.45
C PRO A 96 -38.12 4.53 18.64
N SER A 97 -39.20 5.04 18.05
CA SER A 97 -40.52 4.40 18.07
C SER A 97 -40.62 3.16 17.16
N ASN A 98 -39.75 3.02 16.15
CA ASN A 98 -39.75 1.86 15.24
C ASN A 98 -38.87 0.69 15.72
N ASN A 99 -37.98 0.93 16.69
CA ASN A 99 -36.91 0.00 17.12
C ASN A 99 -37.38 -1.41 17.48
N ASN A 100 -38.57 -1.56 18.07
CA ASN A 100 -39.12 -2.85 18.51
C ASN A 100 -40.18 -3.42 17.54
N SER A 101 -40.10 -3.09 16.26
CA SER A 101 -41.03 -3.57 15.23
C SER A 101 -41.15 -5.09 15.20
N TYR A 102 -42.34 -5.60 14.90
CA TYR A 102 -42.72 -7.03 14.92
C TYR A 102 -42.58 -7.75 16.29
N GLY A 103 -42.08 -7.05 17.31
CA GLY A 103 -41.67 -7.63 18.60
C GLY A 103 -40.19 -8.02 18.65
N ARG A 104 -39.37 -7.62 17.67
CA ARG A 104 -37.92 -7.82 17.70
C ARG A 104 -37.29 -7.03 18.85
N PRO A 105 -36.46 -7.62 19.72
CA PRO A 105 -35.91 -6.93 20.90
C PRO A 105 -34.52 -6.34 20.63
N SER A 106 -34.14 -5.32 21.40
CA SER A 106 -32.81 -4.67 21.33
C SER A 106 -31.67 -5.44 22.01
N ARG A 107 -32.01 -6.49 22.77
CA ARG A 107 -31.12 -7.55 23.30
C ARG A 107 -31.87 -8.87 23.25
N ASP A 108 -31.17 -9.98 23.02
CA ASP A 108 -31.74 -11.32 23.09
C ASP A 108 -31.97 -11.78 24.55
N ALA A 109 -32.61 -12.94 24.73
CA ALA A 109 -32.90 -13.48 26.07
C ALA A 109 -31.65 -13.86 26.90
N THR A 110 -30.47 -13.95 26.28
CA THR A 110 -29.18 -14.13 26.97
C THR A 110 -28.51 -12.79 27.32
N GLY A 111 -29.13 -11.67 26.93
CA GLY A 111 -28.63 -10.32 27.13
C GLY A 111 -27.67 -9.82 26.05
N LYS A 112 -27.33 -10.64 25.05
CA LYS A 112 -26.46 -10.24 23.93
C LYS A 112 -27.24 -9.36 22.93
N ASN A 113 -26.53 -8.62 22.08
CA ASN A 113 -27.15 -7.83 21.00
C ASN A 113 -26.40 -7.89 19.66
N ILE A 114 -25.57 -8.92 19.48
CA ILE A 114 -24.70 -9.13 18.32
C ILE A 114 -25.54 -9.12 17.02
N GLY A 115 -26.50 -10.04 16.94
CA GLY A 115 -27.41 -10.21 15.81
C GLY A 115 -28.77 -9.52 15.94
N THR A 116 -28.98 -8.64 16.92
CA THR A 116 -30.25 -7.89 17.06
C THR A 116 -30.21 -6.57 16.29
N PHE A 117 -31.40 -6.01 16.03
CA PHE A 117 -31.52 -4.62 15.57
C PHE A 117 -30.99 -3.65 16.63
N ARG A 118 -30.39 -2.55 16.17
CA ARG A 118 -29.82 -1.45 16.96
C ARG A 118 -30.57 -0.12 16.75
N GLY A 119 -31.51 -0.06 15.81
CA GLY A 119 -32.45 1.05 15.65
C GLY A 119 -32.04 2.12 14.63
N GLY A 120 -30.97 1.89 13.87
CA GLY A 120 -30.59 2.80 12.81
C GLY A 120 -31.55 2.77 11.62
N ASP A 121 -31.91 3.94 11.09
CA ASP A 121 -33.06 4.05 10.19
C ASP A 121 -32.92 5.17 9.13
N LEU A 122 -33.92 5.24 8.23
CA LEU A 122 -33.96 6.25 7.17
C LEU A 122 -34.04 7.68 7.72
N LYS A 123 -34.57 7.91 8.94
CA LYS A 123 -34.56 9.24 9.57
C LYS A 123 -33.17 9.65 10.04
N GLY A 124 -32.40 8.73 10.62
CA GLY A 124 -31.02 8.98 10.99
C GLY A 124 -30.11 9.20 9.80
N LEU A 125 -30.32 8.47 8.70
CA LEU A 125 -29.65 8.74 7.43
C LEU A 125 -30.03 10.12 6.86
N THR A 126 -31.32 10.46 6.84
CA THR A 126 -31.83 11.77 6.38
C THR A 126 -31.33 12.92 7.25
N GLN A 127 -31.22 12.71 8.57
CA GLN A 127 -30.58 13.67 9.48
C GLN A 127 -29.12 13.92 9.05
N LYS A 128 -28.35 12.87 8.75
CA LYS A 128 -26.93 13.00 8.38
C LYS A 128 -26.70 13.58 6.98
N LEU A 129 -27.63 13.37 6.04
CA LEU A 129 -27.69 14.17 4.81
C LEU A 129 -27.89 15.66 5.12
N LYS A 130 -28.90 16.01 5.93
CA LYS A 130 -29.22 17.42 6.27
C LYS A 130 -28.15 18.12 7.11
N GLU A 131 -27.35 17.37 7.87
CA GLU A 131 -26.16 17.85 8.59
C GLU A 131 -24.94 18.05 7.67
N GLY A 132 -25.01 17.66 6.38
CA GLY A 132 -23.92 17.77 5.42
C GLY A 132 -22.86 16.67 5.51
N TYR A 133 -23.05 15.64 6.35
CA TYR A 133 -22.03 14.64 6.66
C TYR A 133 -21.46 13.93 5.41
N PHE A 134 -22.35 13.53 4.50
CA PHE A 134 -21.97 12.84 3.27
C PHE A 134 -21.41 13.79 2.22
N THR A 135 -21.99 14.99 2.08
CA THR A 135 -21.45 16.02 1.17
C THR A 135 -20.05 16.45 1.58
N ASP A 136 -19.76 16.59 2.88
CA ASP A 136 -18.44 16.95 3.42
C ASP A 136 -17.39 15.85 3.20
N LEU A 137 -17.80 14.59 3.17
CA LEU A 137 -16.97 13.44 2.78
C LEU A 137 -16.76 13.32 1.26
N GLY A 138 -17.36 14.22 0.46
CA GLY A 138 -17.35 14.14 -1.00
C GLY A 138 -18.04 12.89 -1.54
N VAL A 139 -18.99 12.32 -0.79
CA VAL A 139 -19.78 11.16 -1.22
C VAL A 139 -20.74 11.62 -2.30
N ASN A 140 -20.82 10.84 -3.39
CA ASN A 140 -21.73 11.11 -4.50
C ASN A 140 -22.67 9.93 -4.83
N ALA A 141 -22.55 8.81 -4.11
CA ALA A 141 -23.56 7.76 -4.05
C ALA A 141 -23.65 7.15 -2.64
N LEU A 142 -24.87 6.90 -2.15
CA LEU A 142 -25.14 6.17 -0.91
C LEU A 142 -25.63 4.77 -1.24
N TRP A 143 -24.90 3.74 -0.79
CA TRP A 143 -25.38 2.36 -0.80
C TRP A 143 -25.92 2.02 0.59
N ILE A 144 -27.24 1.77 0.67
CA ILE A 144 -27.91 1.33 1.90
C ILE A 144 -28.26 -0.17 1.83
N THR A 145 -28.29 -0.84 2.99
CA THR A 145 -28.81 -2.21 3.11
C THR A 145 -30.25 -2.31 2.61
N ALA A 146 -30.60 -3.49 2.08
CA ALA A 146 -31.91 -3.80 1.52
C ALA A 146 -33.08 -3.36 2.44
N PRO A 147 -33.95 -2.43 2.01
CA PRO A 147 -34.97 -1.81 2.87
C PRO A 147 -36.29 -2.60 2.94
N TYR A 148 -36.44 -3.68 2.15
CA TYR A 148 -37.64 -4.49 2.13
C TYR A 148 -37.77 -5.39 3.38
N GLU A 149 -39.01 -5.81 3.65
CA GLU A 149 -39.40 -6.50 4.88
C GLU A 149 -38.63 -7.82 5.09
N GLN A 150 -38.07 -7.97 6.30
CA GLN A 150 -37.25 -9.10 6.71
C GLN A 150 -38.05 -10.08 7.58
N ILE A 151 -37.53 -11.29 7.80
CA ILE A 151 -38.10 -12.27 8.74
C ILE A 151 -38.44 -11.64 10.11
N HIS A 152 -39.57 -12.00 10.70
CA HIS A 152 -40.03 -11.38 11.94
C HIS A 152 -39.29 -11.92 13.17
N GLY A 153 -38.85 -13.19 13.14
CA GLY A 153 -38.15 -13.86 14.23
C GLY A 153 -36.63 -13.89 14.11
N PHE A 154 -36.01 -14.76 14.91
CA PHE A 154 -34.57 -15.03 14.90
C PHE A 154 -34.24 -16.40 14.27
N VAL A 155 -32.95 -16.58 13.97
CA VAL A 155 -32.26 -17.89 13.90
C VAL A 155 -31.07 -17.91 14.85
N GLY A 156 -30.45 -19.06 15.08
CA GLY A 156 -29.23 -19.15 15.88
C GLY A 156 -28.03 -18.48 15.19
N GLY A 157 -27.35 -17.60 15.91
CA GLY A 157 -26.20 -16.83 15.42
C GLY A 157 -24.88 -17.57 15.56
N GLY A 158 -24.10 -17.58 14.46
CA GLY A 158 -22.77 -18.20 14.40
C GLY A 158 -22.78 -19.73 14.51
N ASN A 159 -21.59 -20.32 14.43
CA ASN A 159 -21.43 -21.78 14.42
C ASN A 159 -21.92 -22.47 15.71
N GLY A 160 -21.92 -21.76 16.85
CA GLY A 160 -22.44 -22.27 18.12
C GLY A 160 -23.93 -22.00 18.36
N GLY A 161 -24.55 -21.09 17.61
CA GLY A 161 -25.89 -20.57 17.93
C GLY A 161 -25.87 -19.76 19.23
N ASP A 162 -24.79 -19.02 19.51
CA ASP A 162 -24.54 -18.45 20.84
C ASP A 162 -25.25 -17.11 21.10
N PHE A 163 -25.90 -16.53 20.08
CA PHE A 163 -26.75 -15.34 20.16
C PHE A 163 -27.97 -15.47 19.23
N ALA A 164 -29.04 -14.71 19.47
CA ALA A 164 -30.17 -14.64 18.54
C ALA A 164 -29.84 -13.70 17.36
N HIS A 165 -30.04 -14.18 16.14
CA HIS A 165 -29.71 -13.46 14.90
C HIS A 165 -30.98 -13.12 14.11
N TYR A 166 -31.21 -11.84 13.89
CA TYR A 166 -32.35 -11.27 13.15
C TYR A 166 -31.87 -10.67 11.82
N GLY A 167 -32.78 -10.40 10.88
CA GLY A 167 -32.49 -9.84 9.55
C GLY A 167 -32.03 -8.36 9.50
N TYR A 168 -31.34 -7.85 10.53
CA TYR A 168 -30.96 -6.43 10.67
C TYR A 168 -30.11 -5.87 9.51
N HIS A 169 -29.50 -6.76 8.73
CA HIS A 169 -28.57 -6.48 7.63
C HIS A 169 -29.25 -6.49 6.24
N GLY A 170 -30.56 -6.81 6.15
CA GLY A 170 -31.33 -6.74 4.90
C GLY A 170 -31.38 -8.01 4.04
N TYR A 171 -30.61 -9.06 4.36
CA TYR A 171 -30.50 -10.25 3.50
C TYR A 171 -31.50 -11.38 3.80
N TYR A 172 -32.32 -11.28 4.85
CA TYR A 172 -33.31 -12.30 5.21
C TYR A 172 -34.72 -11.86 4.80
N ALA A 173 -34.92 -11.65 3.49
CA ALA A 173 -36.14 -11.13 2.90
C ALA A 173 -37.38 -12.02 3.18
N LEU A 174 -38.49 -11.37 3.52
CA LEU A 174 -39.82 -11.97 3.70
C LEU A 174 -40.82 -11.49 2.65
N ASP A 175 -40.85 -10.17 2.37
CA ASP A 175 -41.73 -9.56 1.36
C ASP A 175 -41.05 -8.37 0.67
N PHE A 176 -40.60 -8.59 -0.58
CA PHE A 176 -39.93 -7.58 -1.41
C PHE A 176 -40.81 -6.38 -1.79
N THR A 177 -42.12 -6.43 -1.53
CA THR A 177 -43.07 -5.37 -1.91
C THR A 177 -43.54 -4.50 -0.74
N MET A 178 -42.96 -4.70 0.44
CA MET A 178 -43.18 -3.91 1.65
C MET A 178 -41.83 -3.54 2.27
N MET A 179 -41.76 -2.36 2.89
CA MET A 179 -40.60 -1.91 3.67
C MET A 179 -40.55 -2.58 5.04
N ASP A 180 -39.36 -2.93 5.52
CA ASP A 180 -39.21 -3.37 6.91
C ASP A 180 -39.50 -2.21 7.86
N ARG A 181 -40.40 -2.43 8.82
CA ARG A 181 -40.84 -1.39 9.76
C ARG A 181 -39.71 -0.84 10.63
N ASN A 182 -38.61 -1.58 10.85
CA ASN A 182 -37.42 -1.06 11.52
C ASN A 182 -36.67 -0.01 10.68
N MET A 183 -36.81 0.01 9.35
CA MET A 183 -36.12 0.96 8.47
C MET A 183 -36.84 2.31 8.34
N GLY A 184 -38.17 2.33 8.47
CA GLY A 184 -38.98 3.56 8.38
C GLY A 184 -40.36 3.34 7.76
N THR A 185 -40.80 4.32 6.97
CA THR A 185 -42.01 4.33 6.14
C THR A 185 -41.71 4.72 4.70
N ILE A 186 -42.66 4.48 3.79
CA ILE A 186 -42.60 4.94 2.39
C ILE A 186 -42.29 6.46 2.32
N GLU A 187 -42.89 7.26 3.20
CA GLU A 187 -42.66 8.70 3.25
C GLU A 187 -41.24 9.06 3.72
N ASP A 188 -40.68 8.33 4.69
CA ASP A 188 -39.30 8.53 5.14
C ASP A 188 -38.28 8.17 4.05
N MET A 189 -38.59 7.18 3.20
CA MET A 189 -37.77 6.82 2.04
C MET A 189 -37.86 7.86 0.91
N ARG A 190 -39.05 8.43 0.64
CA ARG A 190 -39.15 9.57 -0.29
C ARG A 190 -38.36 10.78 0.23
N GLU A 191 -38.45 11.09 1.52
CA GLU A 191 -37.67 12.19 2.13
C GLU A 191 -36.15 11.93 2.06
N PHE A 192 -35.70 10.70 2.33
CA PHE A 192 -34.30 10.30 2.21
C PHE A 192 -33.77 10.49 0.78
N VAL A 193 -34.46 9.93 -0.23
CA VAL A 193 -34.02 10.00 -1.63
C VAL A 193 -34.11 11.42 -2.18
N ASP A 194 -35.20 12.16 -1.91
CA ASP A 194 -35.32 13.57 -2.29
C ASP A 194 -34.16 14.40 -1.72
N THR A 195 -33.80 14.17 -0.45
CA THR A 195 -32.70 14.89 0.23
C THR A 195 -31.35 14.55 -0.39
N ALA A 196 -31.07 13.26 -0.68
CA ALA A 196 -29.85 12.82 -1.33
C ALA A 196 -29.72 13.42 -2.75
N HIS A 197 -30.79 13.30 -3.55
CA HIS A 197 -30.81 13.84 -4.91
C HIS A 197 -30.63 15.35 -4.94
N ALA A 198 -31.22 16.09 -4.00
CA ALA A 198 -31.06 17.54 -3.90
C ALA A 198 -29.62 17.96 -3.58
N GLN A 199 -28.81 17.06 -3.00
CA GLN A 199 -27.38 17.24 -2.73
C GLN A 199 -26.47 16.69 -3.85
N GLY A 200 -27.03 16.16 -4.94
CA GLY A 200 -26.27 15.52 -6.01
C GLY A 200 -25.88 14.06 -5.75
N ILE A 201 -26.34 13.48 -4.63
CA ILE A 201 -25.98 12.14 -4.17
C ILE A 201 -26.98 11.13 -4.72
N ARG A 202 -26.47 10.10 -5.42
CA ARG A 202 -27.26 8.99 -5.97
C ARG A 202 -27.63 7.99 -4.87
N VAL A 203 -28.75 7.29 -4.99
CA VAL A 203 -29.15 6.23 -4.04
C VAL A 203 -29.07 4.85 -4.68
N VAL A 204 -28.32 3.96 -4.03
CA VAL A 204 -28.11 2.56 -4.40
C VAL A 204 -28.71 1.66 -3.32
N LEU A 205 -29.53 0.69 -3.71
CA LEU A 205 -30.05 -0.32 -2.79
C LEU A 205 -29.26 -1.63 -2.91
N ASP A 206 -29.07 -2.31 -1.78
CA ASP A 206 -28.81 -3.74 -1.78
C ASP A 206 -30.01 -4.53 -2.33
N VAL A 207 -29.76 -5.55 -3.15
CA VAL A 207 -30.79 -6.44 -3.67
C VAL A 207 -30.36 -7.90 -3.65
N VAL A 208 -31.19 -8.75 -3.05
CA VAL A 208 -31.04 -10.20 -3.03
C VAL A 208 -32.03 -10.83 -4.02
N MET A 209 -31.52 -11.45 -5.08
CA MET A 209 -32.33 -12.34 -5.94
C MET A 209 -32.11 -13.83 -5.64
N ASN A 210 -31.09 -14.17 -4.84
CA ASN A 210 -30.73 -15.56 -4.57
C ASN A 210 -31.67 -16.24 -3.57
N HIS A 211 -31.98 -15.59 -2.45
CA HIS A 211 -32.62 -16.26 -1.30
C HIS A 211 -33.64 -15.35 -0.58
N PRO A 212 -34.70 -15.93 0.01
CA PRO A 212 -35.40 -15.31 1.13
C PRO A 212 -34.65 -15.58 2.44
N GLY A 213 -35.16 -15.05 3.55
CA GLY A 213 -34.74 -15.49 4.87
C GLY A 213 -35.14 -16.93 5.21
N TYR A 214 -34.50 -17.45 6.26
CA TYR A 214 -34.84 -18.75 6.86
C TYR A 214 -36.29 -18.82 7.38
N ASN A 215 -36.76 -20.02 7.71
CA ASN A 215 -37.92 -20.15 8.58
C ASN A 215 -37.59 -19.66 10.00
N THR A 216 -38.52 -19.00 10.68
CA THR A 216 -38.41 -18.71 12.13
C THR A 216 -39.66 -19.19 12.85
N LEU A 217 -39.58 -19.44 14.17
CA LEU A 217 -40.75 -19.80 14.97
C LEU A 217 -41.86 -18.74 14.89
N LYS A 218 -41.48 -17.47 14.81
CA LYS A 218 -42.38 -16.32 14.67
C LYS A 218 -43.14 -16.34 13.35
N ASP A 219 -42.45 -16.48 12.23
CA ASP A 219 -43.07 -16.49 10.90
C ASP A 219 -43.92 -17.77 10.70
N MET A 220 -43.45 -18.91 11.22
CA MET A 220 -44.21 -20.18 11.23
C MET A 220 -45.52 -20.07 12.02
N GLU A 221 -45.50 -19.38 13.16
CA GLU A 221 -46.71 -19.10 13.95
C GLU A 221 -47.63 -18.07 13.29
N GLU A 222 -47.05 -16.98 12.78
CA GLU A 222 -47.79 -15.87 12.20
C GLU A 222 -48.47 -16.25 10.88
N TYR A 223 -47.84 -17.07 10.04
CA TYR A 223 -48.37 -17.46 8.73
C TYR A 223 -48.84 -18.92 8.63
N GLY A 224 -48.63 -19.74 9.66
CA GLY A 224 -49.24 -21.07 9.79
C GLY A 224 -48.62 -22.16 8.91
N PHE A 225 -47.31 -22.06 8.64
CA PHE A 225 -46.51 -23.04 7.89
C PHE A 225 -45.52 -23.78 8.79
N GLY A 226 -45.09 -24.96 8.32
CA GLY A 226 -44.24 -25.86 9.10
C GLY A 226 -44.96 -26.45 10.33
N SER A 227 -44.29 -27.38 11.00
CA SER A 227 -44.87 -28.17 12.09
C SER A 227 -43.95 -28.06 13.31
N LYS A 228 -44.44 -27.50 14.42
CA LYS A 228 -43.61 -27.10 15.58
C LYS A 228 -44.32 -27.33 16.92
N THR A 229 -43.55 -27.57 17.99
CA THR A 229 -44.06 -27.84 19.34
C THR A 229 -43.87 -26.68 20.34
N VAL A 230 -43.20 -25.59 19.96
CA VAL A 230 -42.96 -24.40 20.79
C VAL A 230 -43.48 -23.11 20.10
N GLY A 231 -43.66 -22.05 20.88
CA GLY A 231 -44.10 -20.73 20.42
C GLY A 231 -42.94 -19.82 19.97
N ALA A 232 -43.30 -18.67 19.39
CA ALA A 232 -42.35 -17.63 18.96
C ALA A 232 -41.56 -16.95 20.11
N ASP A 233 -41.95 -17.20 21.36
CA ASP A 233 -41.34 -16.70 22.60
C ASP A 233 -40.29 -17.65 23.19
N TRP A 234 -39.98 -18.78 22.52
CA TRP A 234 -38.95 -19.72 22.94
C TRP A 234 -37.56 -19.08 23.01
N ALA A 235 -36.81 -19.44 24.05
CA ALA A 235 -35.42 -19.07 24.28
C ALA A 235 -34.64 -20.29 24.85
N PRO A 236 -33.32 -20.38 24.65
CA PRO A 236 -32.52 -21.52 25.12
C PRO A 236 -32.52 -21.64 26.65
N GLY A 237 -32.82 -22.84 27.14
CA GLY A 237 -32.62 -23.22 28.54
C GLY A 237 -31.17 -23.56 28.88
N ASN A 238 -30.92 -24.01 30.11
CA ASN A 238 -29.60 -24.42 30.54
C ASN A 238 -29.06 -25.59 29.68
N GLY A 239 -27.87 -25.42 29.09
CA GLY A 239 -27.26 -26.40 28.19
C GLY A 239 -27.79 -26.37 26.74
N GLN A 240 -28.73 -25.50 26.40
CA GLN A 240 -29.19 -25.27 25.02
C GLN A 240 -28.50 -24.04 24.41
N THR A 241 -28.52 -23.94 23.08
CA THR A 241 -28.13 -22.72 22.35
C THR A 241 -29.29 -22.26 21.46
N TRP A 242 -29.18 -21.09 20.81
CA TRP A 242 -30.22 -20.61 19.91
C TRP A 242 -30.43 -21.50 18.68
N HIS A 243 -29.56 -22.48 18.41
CA HIS A 243 -29.81 -23.56 17.43
C HIS A 243 -30.74 -24.66 17.94
N SER A 244 -30.86 -24.87 19.25
CA SER A 244 -31.73 -25.91 19.84
C SER A 244 -33.23 -25.70 19.58
N TYR A 245 -33.62 -24.57 18.97
CA TYR A 245 -34.99 -24.39 18.49
C TYR A 245 -35.37 -25.40 17.38
N HIS A 246 -34.39 -25.91 16.63
CA HIS A 246 -34.58 -26.91 15.59
C HIS A 246 -35.14 -28.24 16.14
N ASP A 247 -34.81 -28.61 17.38
CA ASP A 247 -35.27 -29.84 18.05
C ASP A 247 -36.81 -29.89 18.20
N TYR A 248 -37.46 -28.73 18.14
CA TYR A 248 -38.90 -28.55 18.30
C TYR A 248 -39.64 -28.41 16.95
N ILE A 249 -38.96 -28.62 15.82
CA ILE A 249 -39.49 -28.46 14.46
C ILE A 249 -39.46 -29.79 13.70
N ASN A 250 -40.61 -30.25 13.23
CA ASN A 250 -40.71 -31.42 12.37
C ASN A 250 -40.47 -31.03 10.89
N TYR A 251 -39.21 -31.12 10.47
CA TYR A 251 -38.78 -30.89 9.08
C TYR A 251 -39.27 -31.94 8.07
N ASN A 252 -39.87 -33.05 8.53
CA ASN A 252 -40.40 -34.12 7.69
C ASN A 252 -41.89 -33.95 7.32
N ASP A 253 -42.60 -32.97 7.89
CA ASP A 253 -44.01 -32.71 7.60
C ASP A 253 -44.20 -31.89 6.31
N ALA A 254 -44.04 -32.56 5.16
CA ALA A 254 -44.20 -31.94 3.84
C ALA A 254 -45.57 -31.26 3.63
N SER A 255 -46.62 -31.72 4.34
CA SER A 255 -47.94 -31.11 4.29
C SER A 255 -47.93 -29.73 4.94
N ALA A 256 -47.36 -29.61 6.15
CA ALA A 256 -47.21 -28.34 6.83
C ALA A 256 -46.23 -27.38 6.12
N TRP A 257 -45.14 -27.90 5.55
CA TRP A 257 -44.16 -27.11 4.81
C TRP A 257 -44.63 -26.63 3.43
N SER A 258 -45.64 -27.27 2.83
CA SER A 258 -46.22 -26.84 1.53
C SER A 258 -46.84 -25.42 1.53
N LYS A 259 -47.05 -24.83 2.71
CA LYS A 259 -47.62 -23.49 2.93
C LYS A 259 -46.60 -22.35 2.99
N TRP A 260 -45.30 -22.66 2.97
CA TRP A 260 -44.23 -21.67 2.99
C TRP A 260 -43.93 -21.21 1.55
N TRP A 261 -42.67 -21.17 1.12
CA TRP A 261 -42.30 -20.85 -0.26
C TRP A 261 -42.69 -21.95 -1.28
N ASN A 262 -42.77 -23.21 -0.84
CA ASN A 262 -43.08 -24.38 -1.68
C ASN A 262 -42.15 -24.44 -2.91
N THR A 263 -42.68 -24.73 -4.10
CA THR A 263 -41.95 -24.87 -5.37
C THR A 263 -41.14 -23.64 -5.82
N TRP A 264 -41.19 -22.50 -5.11
CA TRP A 264 -40.35 -21.34 -5.38
C TRP A 264 -38.89 -21.51 -4.99
N VAL A 265 -38.58 -22.34 -3.97
CA VAL A 265 -37.22 -22.45 -3.43
C VAL A 265 -36.71 -23.90 -3.38
N ARG A 266 -35.39 -24.05 -3.35
CA ARG A 266 -34.70 -25.24 -2.85
C ARG A 266 -34.50 -25.11 -1.35
N ALA A 267 -34.66 -26.21 -0.62
CA ALA A 267 -34.45 -26.24 0.83
C ALA A 267 -34.21 -27.68 1.30
N GLY A 268 -33.45 -27.84 2.39
CA GLY A 268 -33.17 -29.14 3.03
C GLY A 268 -34.34 -29.70 3.85
N ILE A 269 -35.58 -29.59 3.38
CA ILE A 269 -36.80 -29.92 4.12
C ILE A 269 -37.77 -30.76 3.27
N ALA A 270 -38.65 -31.53 3.89
CA ALA A 270 -39.51 -32.46 3.15
C ALA A 270 -40.49 -31.76 2.21
N GLY A 271 -40.57 -32.26 0.97
CA GLY A 271 -41.42 -31.73 -0.10
C GLY A 271 -40.75 -30.71 -1.03
N TYR A 272 -39.49 -30.33 -0.77
CA TYR A 272 -38.76 -29.32 -1.54
C TYR A 272 -37.70 -29.94 -2.45
N GLU A 273 -37.24 -29.19 -3.45
CA GLU A 273 -36.03 -29.56 -4.20
C GLU A 273 -34.81 -29.37 -3.27
N PRO A 274 -33.92 -30.35 -3.12
CA PRO A 274 -32.72 -30.17 -2.31
C PRO A 274 -31.71 -29.24 -3.01
N GLY A 275 -30.80 -28.64 -2.24
CA GLY A 275 -29.69 -27.89 -2.79
C GLY A 275 -28.75 -28.76 -3.64
N GLY A 276 -28.23 -28.20 -4.72
CA GLY A 276 -27.19 -28.82 -5.53
C GLY A 276 -25.77 -28.47 -5.06
N SER A 277 -24.77 -29.02 -5.75
CA SER A 277 -23.34 -28.85 -5.46
C SER A 277 -22.64 -27.81 -6.33
N ASN A 278 -23.40 -26.96 -7.03
CA ASN A 278 -22.86 -25.90 -7.89
C ASN A 278 -23.39 -24.53 -7.47
N TYR A 279 -22.68 -23.47 -7.87
CA TYR A 279 -22.96 -22.10 -7.42
C TYR A 279 -24.42 -21.65 -7.66
N LEU A 280 -25.09 -22.12 -8.73
CA LEU A 280 -26.44 -21.71 -9.14
C LEU A 280 -27.58 -22.50 -8.46
N THR A 281 -27.27 -23.46 -7.58
CA THR A 281 -28.29 -24.31 -6.93
C THR A 281 -27.95 -24.68 -5.47
N GLN A 282 -26.81 -24.23 -4.94
CA GLN A 282 -26.38 -24.51 -3.57
C GLN A 282 -27.11 -23.63 -2.56
N LEU A 283 -27.39 -24.17 -1.37
CA LEU A 283 -27.96 -23.40 -0.26
C LEU A 283 -26.83 -22.59 0.41
N VAL A 284 -26.59 -21.35 -0.07
CA VAL A 284 -25.54 -20.46 0.45
C VAL A 284 -25.81 -20.19 1.94
N GLY A 285 -24.89 -20.58 2.84
CA GLY A 285 -25.10 -20.49 4.28
C GLY A 285 -26.24 -21.36 4.84
N ASN A 286 -26.74 -22.33 4.06
CA ASN A 286 -28.01 -23.06 4.27
C ASN A 286 -29.29 -22.23 4.07
N LEU A 287 -29.21 -21.02 3.50
CA LEU A 287 -30.39 -20.23 3.11
C LEU A 287 -31.18 -20.95 2.00
N PRO A 288 -32.53 -20.81 1.95
CA PRO A 288 -33.32 -21.34 0.86
C PRO A 288 -32.93 -20.67 -0.46
N ASP A 289 -32.77 -21.44 -1.53
CA ASP A 289 -32.33 -20.91 -2.83
C ASP A 289 -33.54 -20.70 -3.74
N PHE A 290 -33.85 -19.46 -4.13
CA PHE A 290 -34.91 -19.17 -5.11
C PHE A 290 -34.58 -19.85 -6.43
N ARG A 291 -35.54 -20.61 -6.96
CA ARG A 291 -35.40 -21.38 -8.21
C ARG A 291 -35.50 -20.44 -9.43
N THR A 292 -34.54 -19.52 -9.53
CA THR A 292 -34.37 -18.48 -10.56
C THR A 292 -34.20 -19.07 -11.96
N ASN A 293 -33.68 -20.31 -12.03
CA ASN A 293 -33.64 -21.17 -13.20
C ASN A 293 -35.02 -21.53 -13.79
N VAL A 294 -36.12 -21.40 -13.03
CA VAL A 294 -37.48 -21.71 -13.49
C VAL A 294 -37.98 -20.58 -14.38
N THR A 295 -38.43 -20.94 -15.59
CA THR A 295 -38.91 -20.00 -16.63
C THR A 295 -40.41 -20.10 -16.90
N ASN A 296 -41.10 -21.10 -16.32
CA ASN A 296 -42.55 -21.25 -16.42
C ASN A 296 -43.27 -20.67 -15.20
N ASN A 297 -44.53 -20.32 -15.39
CA ASN A 297 -45.46 -20.02 -14.30
C ASN A 297 -45.54 -21.18 -13.30
N ILE A 298 -45.42 -20.88 -11.99
CA ILE A 298 -45.70 -21.81 -10.88
C ILE A 298 -46.65 -21.22 -9.82
N GLY A 299 -47.29 -20.09 -10.12
CA GLY A 299 -48.18 -19.34 -9.23
C GLY A 299 -47.44 -18.51 -8.17
N LEU A 300 -48.19 -17.67 -7.44
CA LEU A 300 -47.68 -16.89 -6.31
C LEU A 300 -47.35 -17.80 -5.11
N ALA A 301 -46.23 -17.55 -4.42
CA ALA A 301 -45.80 -18.31 -3.26
C ALA A 301 -46.89 -18.39 -2.15
N PRO A 302 -47.20 -19.58 -1.59
CA PRO A 302 -48.24 -19.74 -0.57
C PRO A 302 -48.06 -18.87 0.69
N LEU A 303 -46.81 -18.65 1.11
CA LEU A 303 -46.48 -17.72 2.19
C LEU A 303 -47.02 -16.30 1.93
N LEU A 304 -46.77 -15.77 0.73
CA LEU A 304 -47.21 -14.42 0.34
C LEU A 304 -48.73 -14.36 0.19
N GLN A 305 -49.39 -15.43 -0.29
CA GLN A 305 -50.85 -15.53 -0.27
C GLN A 305 -51.41 -15.43 1.17
N ALA A 306 -50.82 -16.19 2.11
CA ALA A 306 -51.24 -16.21 3.51
C ALA A 306 -50.95 -14.89 4.25
N LYS A 307 -49.83 -14.23 3.90
CA LYS A 307 -49.45 -12.90 4.41
C LYS A 307 -50.40 -11.83 3.90
N TRP A 308 -50.49 -11.65 2.58
CA TRP A 308 -51.28 -10.57 1.95
C TRP A 308 -52.79 -10.68 2.24
N ALA A 309 -53.31 -11.88 2.51
CA ALA A 309 -54.69 -12.07 2.97
C ALA A 309 -54.99 -11.49 4.38
N LYS A 310 -53.97 -11.19 5.19
CA LYS A 310 -54.14 -10.59 6.53
C LYS A 310 -54.08 -9.06 6.54
N GLU A 311 -53.44 -8.47 5.53
CA GLU A 311 -53.04 -7.06 5.49
C GLU A 311 -54.18 -6.14 5.01
N THR A 312 -55.33 -6.28 5.66
CA THR A 312 -56.61 -5.74 5.19
C THR A 312 -56.81 -4.24 5.43
N ALA A 313 -56.05 -3.64 6.35
CA ALA A 313 -55.96 -2.21 6.61
C ALA A 313 -54.77 -1.90 7.55
N GLY A 314 -54.17 -0.71 7.45
CA GLY A 314 -53.11 -0.25 8.37
C GLY A 314 -51.69 -0.64 7.97
N TYR A 315 -51.47 -0.94 6.69
CA TYR A 315 -50.17 -1.31 6.09
C TYR A 315 -49.71 -0.30 5.01
N GLU A 316 -50.51 0.73 4.75
CA GLU A 316 -50.40 1.64 3.60
C GLU A 316 -49.12 2.50 3.65
N GLN A 317 -48.59 2.77 4.84
CA GLN A 317 -47.34 3.52 5.06
C GLN A 317 -46.06 2.69 4.89
N TRP A 318 -46.19 1.39 4.55
CA TRP A 318 -45.05 0.47 4.38
C TRP A 318 -45.10 -0.35 3.09
N ILE A 319 -46.28 -0.61 2.51
CA ILE A 319 -46.38 -1.27 1.20
C ILE A 319 -45.99 -0.28 0.10
N VAL A 320 -45.04 -0.66 -0.77
CA VAL A 320 -44.57 0.20 -1.87
C VAL A 320 -45.72 0.43 -2.86
N PRO A 321 -46.18 1.68 -3.10
CA PRO A 321 -47.37 1.93 -3.92
C PRO A 321 -47.25 1.41 -5.36
N ALA A 322 -46.10 1.61 -6.02
CA ALA A 322 -45.79 0.99 -7.32
C ALA A 322 -45.87 -0.56 -7.31
N ALA A 323 -45.68 -1.20 -6.16
CA ALA A 323 -45.75 -2.66 -6.00
C ALA A 323 -47.15 -3.18 -5.63
N VAL A 324 -48.09 -2.34 -5.17
CA VAL A 324 -49.50 -2.71 -4.92
C VAL A 324 -50.15 -3.46 -6.09
N PRO A 325 -50.06 -3.02 -7.37
CA PRO A 325 -50.61 -3.79 -8.49
C PRO A 325 -49.93 -5.14 -8.74
N LEU A 326 -48.78 -5.41 -8.11
CA LEU A 326 -48.02 -6.65 -8.18
C LEU A 326 -48.30 -7.62 -7.01
N ARG A 327 -49.03 -7.19 -5.96
CA ARG A 327 -49.41 -8.02 -4.80
C ARG A 327 -50.58 -8.97 -5.12
N LYS A 328 -50.39 -9.83 -6.13
CA LYS A 328 -51.35 -10.85 -6.61
C LYS A 328 -50.61 -11.93 -7.40
N ASP A 329 -51.31 -13.00 -7.79
CA ASP A 329 -50.77 -13.92 -8.79
C ASP A 329 -50.73 -13.24 -10.16
N LEU A 330 -49.52 -13.11 -10.72
CA LEU A 330 -49.22 -12.53 -12.01
C LEU A 330 -49.09 -13.59 -13.13
N GLY A 331 -49.06 -14.88 -12.77
CA GLY A 331 -48.89 -15.97 -13.72
C GLY A 331 -47.49 -16.06 -14.35
N VAL A 332 -46.44 -15.63 -13.64
CA VAL A 332 -45.04 -15.59 -14.11
C VAL A 332 -44.12 -16.49 -13.27
N ALA A 333 -42.83 -16.59 -13.61
CA ALA A 333 -41.87 -17.40 -12.86
C ALA A 333 -41.26 -16.62 -11.66
N PRO A 334 -40.65 -17.30 -10.66
CA PRO A 334 -40.17 -16.66 -9.42
C PRO A 334 -39.22 -15.47 -9.65
N ALA A 335 -38.25 -15.61 -10.56
CA ALA A 335 -37.34 -14.52 -10.91
C ALA A 335 -38.05 -13.32 -11.55
N ASP A 336 -39.13 -13.53 -12.29
CA ASP A 336 -39.89 -12.46 -12.96
C ASP A 336 -40.70 -11.64 -11.94
N TYR A 337 -41.17 -12.28 -10.87
CA TYR A 337 -41.74 -11.58 -9.71
C TYR A 337 -40.68 -10.74 -8.99
N LEU A 338 -39.54 -11.34 -8.62
CA LEU A 338 -38.43 -10.64 -7.95
C LEU A 338 -37.98 -9.40 -8.74
N VAL A 339 -37.76 -9.54 -10.05
CA VAL A 339 -37.41 -8.42 -10.92
C VAL A 339 -38.46 -7.32 -10.90
N LYS A 340 -39.76 -7.64 -10.97
CA LYS A 340 -40.84 -6.64 -10.98
C LYS A 340 -41.02 -5.96 -9.62
N TRP A 341 -40.84 -6.70 -8.53
CA TRP A 341 -40.89 -6.14 -7.17
C TRP A 341 -39.72 -5.20 -6.91
N LEU A 342 -38.49 -5.58 -7.28
CA LEU A 342 -37.32 -4.71 -7.17
C LEU A 342 -37.43 -3.47 -8.08
N ALA A 343 -37.89 -3.63 -9.33
CA ALA A 343 -38.14 -2.50 -10.23
C ALA A 343 -39.22 -1.53 -9.70
N ALA A 344 -40.17 -1.99 -8.89
CA ALA A 344 -41.17 -1.12 -8.26
C ALA A 344 -40.55 -0.16 -7.22
N TRP A 345 -39.46 -0.52 -6.53
CA TRP A 345 -38.72 0.44 -5.70
C TRP A 345 -38.10 1.55 -6.55
N VAL A 346 -37.57 1.20 -7.73
CA VAL A 346 -37.01 2.18 -8.67
C VAL A 346 -38.10 3.11 -9.22
N GLU A 347 -39.26 2.57 -9.59
CA GLU A 347 -40.39 3.34 -10.13
C GLU A 347 -41.11 4.23 -9.09
N GLU A 348 -41.08 3.86 -7.82
CA GLU A 348 -41.63 4.67 -6.72
C GLU A 348 -40.67 5.79 -6.28
N PHE A 349 -39.41 5.44 -6.04
CA PHE A 349 -38.47 6.32 -5.31
C PHE A 349 -37.44 7.02 -6.20
N GLY A 350 -37.17 6.52 -7.41
CA GLY A 350 -36.12 7.07 -8.28
C GLY A 350 -34.72 6.56 -7.98
N ILE A 351 -34.61 5.36 -7.39
CA ILE A 351 -33.34 4.68 -7.08
C ILE A 351 -32.41 4.67 -8.30
N ASP A 352 -31.17 5.13 -8.14
CA ASP A 352 -30.22 5.25 -9.26
C ASP A 352 -29.46 3.96 -9.55
N GLY A 353 -29.41 3.00 -8.62
CA GLY A 353 -28.75 1.73 -8.88
C GLY A 353 -28.96 0.62 -7.83
N PHE A 354 -28.37 -0.54 -8.11
CA PHE A 354 -28.33 -1.69 -7.20
C PHE A 354 -26.92 -2.22 -6.95
N ARG A 355 -26.65 -2.64 -5.71
CA ARG A 355 -25.63 -3.63 -5.37
C ARG A 355 -26.32 -4.99 -5.34
N ALA A 356 -25.93 -5.89 -6.25
CA ALA A 356 -26.46 -7.23 -6.30
C ALA A 356 -25.70 -8.14 -5.33
N ASP A 357 -26.41 -8.59 -4.29
CA ASP A 357 -25.94 -9.60 -3.36
C ASP A 357 -25.73 -10.95 -4.05
N THR A 358 -24.74 -11.72 -3.57
CA THR A 358 -24.48 -13.11 -3.98
C THR A 358 -24.54 -13.34 -5.51
N ALA A 359 -24.09 -12.37 -6.31
CA ALA A 359 -24.40 -12.29 -7.74
C ALA A 359 -23.92 -13.50 -8.58
N LYS A 360 -22.93 -14.23 -8.07
CA LYS A 360 -22.38 -15.49 -8.60
C LYS A 360 -23.37 -16.68 -8.58
N HIS A 361 -24.45 -16.58 -7.81
CA HIS A 361 -25.36 -17.67 -7.49
C HIS A 361 -26.72 -17.60 -8.21
N VAL A 362 -26.98 -16.53 -8.96
CA VAL A 362 -28.16 -16.33 -9.82
C VAL A 362 -27.72 -16.26 -11.29
N GLU A 363 -28.52 -16.74 -12.25
CA GLU A 363 -28.07 -16.74 -13.64
C GLU A 363 -27.89 -15.33 -14.20
N LEU A 364 -26.81 -15.13 -14.95
CA LEU A 364 -26.45 -13.86 -15.60
C LEU A 364 -27.60 -13.23 -16.42
N ASN A 365 -28.43 -14.05 -17.09
CA ASN A 365 -29.59 -13.54 -17.83
C ASN A 365 -30.67 -12.89 -16.92
N ARG A 366 -30.77 -13.30 -15.64
CA ARG A 366 -31.69 -12.70 -14.67
C ARG A 366 -31.18 -11.33 -14.18
N TRP A 367 -29.88 -11.17 -13.99
CA TRP A 367 -29.29 -9.85 -13.75
C TRP A 367 -29.50 -8.89 -14.92
N LYS A 368 -29.39 -9.40 -16.17
CA LYS A 368 -29.70 -8.62 -17.37
C LYS A 368 -31.19 -8.24 -17.46
N GLN A 369 -32.08 -9.13 -17.03
CA GLN A 369 -33.51 -8.89 -16.93
C GLN A 369 -33.82 -7.80 -15.87
N LEU A 370 -33.17 -7.88 -14.69
CA LEU A 370 -33.27 -6.86 -13.64
C LEU A 370 -32.82 -5.49 -14.13
N LYS A 371 -31.61 -5.38 -14.69
CA LYS A 371 -31.08 -4.14 -15.28
C LYS A 371 -32.08 -3.51 -16.25
N THR A 372 -32.63 -4.31 -17.18
CA THR A 372 -33.55 -3.82 -18.22
C THR A 372 -34.84 -3.23 -17.63
N GLU A 373 -35.46 -3.92 -16.69
CA GLU A 373 -36.71 -3.47 -16.05
C GLU A 373 -36.45 -2.29 -15.08
N ALA A 374 -35.32 -2.27 -14.38
CA ALA A 374 -34.90 -1.19 -13.49
C ALA A 374 -34.55 0.11 -14.26
N SER A 375 -33.79 0.03 -15.37
CA SER A 375 -33.55 1.20 -16.25
C SER A 375 -34.88 1.76 -16.79
N ALA A 376 -35.80 0.89 -17.22
CA ALA A 376 -37.11 1.31 -17.67
C ALA A 376 -37.96 1.94 -16.55
N ALA A 377 -37.85 1.44 -15.32
CA ALA A 377 -38.50 1.99 -14.13
C ALA A 377 -37.96 3.38 -13.75
N LEU A 378 -36.63 3.57 -13.78
CA LEU A 378 -36.01 4.88 -13.51
C LEU A 378 -36.44 5.91 -14.55
N HIS A 379 -36.50 5.55 -15.84
CA HIS A 379 -37.03 6.44 -16.87
C HIS A 379 -38.51 6.80 -16.63
N ARG A 380 -39.35 5.86 -16.19
CA ARG A 380 -40.75 6.15 -15.82
C ARG A 380 -40.83 7.07 -14.60
N TRP A 381 -40.01 6.85 -13.58
CA TRP A 381 -39.95 7.75 -12.41
C TRP A 381 -39.54 9.17 -12.81
N ARG A 382 -38.45 9.34 -13.57
CA ARG A 382 -37.98 10.66 -14.04
C ARG A 382 -39.04 11.36 -14.91
N GLN A 383 -39.77 10.63 -15.76
CA GLN A 383 -40.87 11.18 -16.57
C GLN A 383 -42.10 11.59 -15.76
N ASN A 384 -42.46 10.82 -14.72
CA ASN A 384 -43.63 11.08 -13.89
C ASN A 384 -43.38 12.14 -12.81
N ASN A 385 -42.12 12.45 -12.50
CA ASN A 385 -41.71 13.33 -11.40
C ASN A 385 -40.81 14.49 -11.87
N PRO A 386 -41.15 15.26 -12.93
CA PRO A 386 -40.23 16.22 -13.55
C PRO A 386 -39.72 17.34 -12.62
N ASP A 387 -40.48 17.68 -11.58
CA ASP A 387 -40.14 18.71 -10.59
C ASP A 387 -39.31 18.17 -9.40
N LYS A 388 -39.00 16.87 -9.35
CA LYS A 388 -38.18 16.27 -8.28
C LYS A 388 -36.68 16.48 -8.53
N PRO A 389 -35.86 16.59 -7.47
CA PRO A 389 -34.42 16.48 -7.62
C PRO A 389 -34.06 15.11 -8.21
N GLY A 390 -33.02 15.05 -9.06
CA GLY A 390 -32.65 13.84 -9.79
C GLY A 390 -33.48 13.53 -11.04
N ALA A 391 -34.66 14.13 -11.23
CA ALA A 391 -35.50 13.86 -12.40
C ALA A 391 -34.87 14.32 -13.73
N ALA A 392 -34.07 15.40 -13.69
CA ALA A 392 -33.36 15.94 -14.85
C ALA A 392 -32.01 15.25 -15.16
N TRP A 393 -31.63 14.21 -14.41
CA TRP A 393 -30.37 13.49 -14.62
C TRP A 393 -30.41 12.56 -15.83
N THR A 394 -29.25 12.36 -16.47
CA THR A 394 -29.13 11.69 -17.77
C THR A 394 -28.35 10.38 -17.74
N GLU A 395 -27.68 10.06 -16.63
CA GLU A 395 -27.02 8.76 -16.47
C GLU A 395 -28.02 7.61 -16.34
N ASP A 396 -27.62 6.44 -16.84
CA ASP A 396 -28.38 5.20 -16.77
C ASP A 396 -28.42 4.64 -15.33
N PHE A 397 -29.46 3.87 -15.03
CA PHE A 397 -29.56 3.07 -13.81
C PHE A 397 -28.35 2.13 -13.68
N TRP A 398 -27.64 2.16 -12.55
CA TRP A 398 -26.36 1.49 -12.35
C TRP A 398 -26.47 0.16 -11.60
N MET A 399 -25.59 -0.79 -11.90
CA MET A 399 -25.49 -2.05 -11.17
C MET A 399 -24.03 -2.45 -10.89
N THR A 400 -23.74 -2.75 -9.62
CA THR A 400 -22.51 -3.42 -9.20
C THR A 400 -22.81 -4.81 -8.64
N GLY A 401 -22.00 -5.81 -9.00
CA GLY A 401 -22.19 -7.19 -8.54
C GLY A 401 -21.23 -7.59 -7.44
N GLU A 402 -21.71 -8.29 -6.41
CA GLU A 402 -20.84 -9.06 -5.53
C GLU A 402 -20.47 -10.41 -6.19
N VAL A 403 -19.23 -10.50 -6.68
CA VAL A 403 -18.68 -11.75 -7.23
C VAL A 403 -17.45 -12.11 -6.40
N TRP A 404 -17.60 -12.99 -5.42
CA TRP A 404 -16.54 -13.29 -4.45
C TRP A 404 -15.21 -13.66 -5.10
N GLY A 405 -14.15 -12.93 -4.72
CA GLY A 405 -12.79 -13.09 -5.27
C GLY A 405 -12.55 -12.40 -6.62
N HIS A 406 -13.48 -11.59 -7.11
CA HIS A 406 -13.28 -10.75 -8.30
C HIS A 406 -12.31 -9.59 -8.00
N GLY A 407 -11.63 -9.09 -9.04
CA GLY A 407 -10.59 -8.07 -8.93
C GLY A 407 -10.69 -7.01 -10.04
N VAL A 408 -9.64 -6.22 -10.27
CA VAL A 408 -9.61 -5.17 -11.32
C VAL A 408 -9.64 -5.68 -12.79
N GLY A 409 -10.16 -6.88 -13.06
CA GLY A 409 -10.26 -7.47 -14.40
C GLY A 409 -11.69 -7.51 -14.94
N LYS A 410 -11.88 -7.20 -16.23
CA LYS A 410 -13.21 -7.34 -16.87
C LYS A 410 -13.63 -8.81 -16.95
N SER A 411 -14.87 -9.10 -16.56
CA SER A 411 -15.48 -10.43 -16.56
C SER A 411 -16.72 -10.48 -17.46
N GLU A 412 -17.41 -11.62 -17.52
CA GLU A 412 -18.61 -11.78 -18.34
C GLU A 412 -19.83 -10.98 -17.84
N TYR A 413 -19.89 -10.65 -16.55
CA TYR A 413 -20.98 -9.91 -15.89
C TYR A 413 -21.33 -8.59 -16.59
N PHE A 414 -20.33 -7.93 -17.18
CA PHE A 414 -20.48 -6.68 -17.94
C PHE A 414 -21.28 -6.83 -19.25
N ASN A 415 -21.48 -8.06 -19.75
CA ASN A 415 -22.37 -8.34 -20.88
C ASN A 415 -23.84 -8.56 -20.45
N TYR A 416 -24.06 -8.65 -19.14
CA TYR A 416 -25.30 -9.09 -18.50
C TYR A 416 -25.86 -8.06 -17.49
N GLY A 417 -25.60 -6.77 -17.75
CA GLY A 417 -26.27 -5.64 -17.09
C GLY A 417 -25.48 -4.96 -15.98
N PHE A 418 -24.35 -5.53 -15.55
CA PHE A 418 -23.46 -4.89 -14.59
C PHE A 418 -22.56 -3.84 -15.26
N ASP A 419 -22.47 -2.66 -14.65
CA ASP A 419 -21.55 -1.59 -15.06
C ASP A 419 -20.27 -1.62 -14.20
N SER A 420 -20.35 -2.29 -13.05
CA SER A 420 -19.28 -2.47 -12.06
C SER A 420 -19.33 -3.89 -11.46
N VAL A 421 -18.22 -4.36 -10.90
CA VAL A 421 -18.15 -5.53 -10.01
C VAL A 421 -17.27 -5.16 -8.81
N ILE A 422 -17.58 -5.69 -7.63
CA ILE A 422 -16.81 -5.44 -6.41
C ILE A 422 -15.40 -6.05 -6.54
N ASN A 423 -14.38 -5.22 -6.29
CA ASN A 423 -12.96 -5.57 -6.38
C ASN A 423 -12.40 -5.92 -4.99
N PHE A 424 -12.28 -7.22 -4.73
CA PHE A 424 -11.81 -7.75 -3.45
C PHE A 424 -10.29 -7.58 -3.27
N SER A 425 -9.50 -7.52 -4.35
CA SER A 425 -8.03 -7.55 -4.24
C SER A 425 -7.39 -6.23 -3.80
N PHE A 426 -8.14 -5.13 -3.70
CA PHE A 426 -7.61 -3.88 -3.13
C PHE A 426 -7.41 -3.94 -1.61
N GLN A 427 -8.26 -4.68 -0.88
CA GLN A 427 -8.18 -4.78 0.59
C GLN A 427 -6.85 -5.40 1.08
N ASP A 428 -6.22 -6.24 0.27
CA ASP A 428 -4.92 -6.88 0.54
C ASP A 428 -3.74 -6.25 -0.23
N SER A 429 -3.98 -5.15 -0.96
CA SER A 429 -2.95 -4.50 -1.78
C SER A 429 -1.92 -3.74 -0.95
N ASN A 430 -0.65 -3.75 -1.41
CA ASN A 430 0.45 -3.08 -0.73
C ASN A 430 0.42 -1.55 -0.94
N ILE A 431 -0.35 -0.84 -0.12
CA ILE A 431 -0.49 0.62 -0.14
C ILE A 431 0.80 1.41 0.21
N ASN A 432 1.94 0.73 0.43
CA ASN A 432 3.25 1.37 0.51
C ASN A 432 3.91 1.54 -0.89
N SER A 433 3.36 0.92 -1.94
CA SER A 433 3.84 1.04 -3.32
C SER A 433 2.65 1.26 -4.27
N LEU A 434 2.20 2.50 -4.37
CA LEU A 434 0.95 2.87 -5.06
C LEU A 434 1.09 3.00 -6.58
N GLU A 435 2.30 3.25 -7.10
CA GLU A 435 2.52 3.47 -8.54
C GLU A 435 2.03 2.32 -9.41
N SER A 436 2.46 1.10 -9.12
CA SER A 436 2.06 -0.09 -9.89
C SER A 436 0.56 -0.34 -9.82
N ILE A 437 -0.07 -0.07 -8.67
CA ILE A 437 -1.51 -0.22 -8.46
C ILE A 437 -2.26 0.83 -9.28
N TYR A 438 -1.93 2.12 -9.11
CA TYR A 438 -2.61 3.23 -9.76
C TYR A 438 -2.42 3.21 -11.29
N ALA A 439 -1.25 2.82 -11.79
CA ALA A 439 -1.00 2.70 -13.23
C ALA A 439 -1.78 1.53 -13.83
N ASP A 440 -1.78 0.35 -13.19
CA ASP A 440 -2.51 -0.85 -13.63
C ASP A 440 -4.03 -0.63 -13.65
N TYR A 441 -4.58 -0.02 -12.59
CA TYR A 441 -6.01 0.27 -12.49
C TYR A 441 -6.43 1.26 -13.57
N ALA A 442 -5.75 2.42 -13.69
CA ALA A 442 -6.06 3.40 -14.72
C ALA A 442 -5.95 2.82 -16.14
N ALA A 443 -4.91 2.02 -16.42
CA ALA A 443 -4.73 1.40 -17.72
C ALA A 443 -5.88 0.45 -18.09
N LYS A 444 -6.30 -0.43 -17.16
CA LYS A 444 -7.38 -1.41 -17.39
C LYS A 444 -8.74 -0.73 -17.58
N LEU A 445 -9.04 0.29 -16.78
CA LEU A 445 -10.28 1.07 -16.86
C LEU A 445 -10.32 1.91 -18.14
N ASN A 446 -9.24 2.65 -18.45
CA ASN A 446 -9.19 3.48 -19.65
C ASN A 446 -9.20 2.66 -20.95
N ALA A 447 -8.76 1.40 -20.93
CA ALA A 447 -8.78 0.50 -22.08
C ALA A 447 -10.19 0.02 -22.49
N ASN A 448 -11.23 0.21 -21.67
CA ASN A 448 -12.58 -0.21 -22.02
C ASN A 448 -13.66 0.74 -21.42
N PRO A 449 -14.38 1.53 -22.23
CA PRO A 449 -15.32 2.54 -21.72
C PRO A 449 -16.58 1.97 -21.05
N ASN A 450 -16.79 0.65 -21.10
CA ASN A 450 -17.92 -0.05 -20.49
C ASN A 450 -17.41 -1.00 -19.39
N PHE A 451 -16.45 -0.56 -18.60
CA PHE A 451 -15.80 -1.36 -17.55
C PHE A 451 -15.36 -0.48 -16.38
N ASN A 452 -15.88 -0.79 -15.21
CA ASN A 452 -15.48 -0.20 -13.94
C ASN A 452 -15.49 -1.28 -12.84
N VAL A 453 -14.93 -0.95 -11.67
CA VAL A 453 -14.99 -1.79 -10.47
C VAL A 453 -15.28 -0.94 -9.24
N LEU A 454 -15.77 -1.57 -8.17
CA LEU A 454 -15.96 -0.93 -6.87
C LEU A 454 -14.92 -1.47 -5.86
N SER A 455 -13.91 -0.67 -5.55
CA SER A 455 -12.80 -1.04 -4.66
C SER A 455 -13.03 -0.58 -3.23
N TYR A 456 -12.63 -1.38 -2.23
CA TYR A 456 -12.83 -1.08 -0.80
C TYR A 456 -11.62 -1.47 0.06
N ILE A 457 -11.52 -0.92 1.27
CA ILE A 457 -10.53 -1.33 2.29
C ILE A 457 -11.16 -2.11 3.46
N SER A 458 -12.44 -1.91 3.74
CA SER A 458 -13.22 -2.63 4.76
C SER A 458 -14.55 -3.13 4.18
N SER A 459 -15.04 -4.26 4.66
CA SER A 459 -16.36 -4.81 4.31
C SER A 459 -17.02 -5.48 5.51
N HIS A 460 -18.35 -5.57 5.46
CA HIS A 460 -19.19 -6.28 6.43
C HIS A 460 -19.04 -7.81 6.43
N ASP A 461 -18.34 -8.40 5.45
CA ASP A 461 -18.21 -9.86 5.27
C ASP A 461 -16.77 -10.38 5.31
N THR A 462 -15.78 -9.48 5.19
CA THR A 462 -14.36 -9.84 5.29
C THR A 462 -13.76 -9.37 6.61
N ARG A 463 -13.45 -8.07 6.72
CA ARG A 463 -12.84 -7.43 7.89
C ARG A 463 -12.92 -5.91 7.78
N LEU A 464 -12.70 -5.24 8.91
CA LEU A 464 -12.28 -3.83 8.93
C LEU A 464 -10.78 -3.74 8.59
N TYR A 465 -10.38 -2.70 7.85
CA TYR A 465 -8.96 -2.35 7.69
C TYR A 465 -8.31 -1.96 9.03
N ASP A 466 -6.98 -1.99 9.13
CA ASP A 466 -6.24 -1.51 10.30
C ASP A 466 -6.63 -0.06 10.65
N ARG A 467 -7.24 0.12 11.84
CA ARG A 467 -7.70 1.43 12.34
C ARG A 467 -6.54 2.40 12.57
N GLY A 468 -5.33 1.90 12.83
CA GLY A 468 -4.12 2.72 13.00
C GLY A 468 -3.58 3.34 11.71
N ARG A 469 -4.02 2.84 10.54
CA ARG A 469 -3.50 3.26 9.22
C ARG A 469 -4.53 3.94 8.32
N LEU A 470 -5.68 4.32 8.86
CA LEU A 470 -6.80 4.87 8.09
C LEU A 470 -6.49 6.17 7.32
N THR A 471 -5.53 6.98 7.76
CA THR A 471 -5.04 8.13 6.97
C THR A 471 -4.38 7.67 5.67
N GLN A 472 -3.44 6.73 5.75
CA GLN A 472 -2.74 6.19 4.57
C GLN A 472 -3.70 5.42 3.67
N ALA A 473 -4.57 4.59 4.26
CA ALA A 473 -5.55 3.80 3.52
C ALA A 473 -6.63 4.68 2.86
N GLY A 474 -7.06 5.77 3.50
CA GLY A 474 -7.96 6.76 2.93
C GLY A 474 -7.34 7.51 1.75
N THR A 475 -6.07 7.94 1.88
CA THR A 475 -5.33 8.51 0.75
C THR A 475 -5.22 7.51 -0.41
N ALA A 476 -4.87 6.26 -0.11
CA ALA A 476 -4.69 5.19 -1.10
C ALA A 476 -5.99 4.80 -1.82
N LEU A 477 -7.11 4.79 -1.09
CA LEU A 477 -8.43 4.46 -1.64
C LEU A 477 -9.01 5.63 -2.44
N LEU A 478 -9.09 6.84 -1.88
CA LEU A 478 -9.82 7.94 -2.50
C LEU A 478 -9.13 8.47 -3.78
N LEU A 479 -7.82 8.28 -3.92
CA LEU A 479 -7.05 8.62 -5.12
C LEU A 479 -6.89 7.44 -6.13
N LEU A 480 -7.55 6.31 -5.86
CA LEU A 480 -7.57 5.13 -6.72
C LEU A 480 -8.44 5.37 -7.97
N PRO A 481 -7.97 4.97 -9.17
CA PRO A 481 -8.79 4.93 -10.37
C PRO A 481 -9.93 3.91 -10.28
N GLY A 482 -11.08 4.22 -10.90
CA GLY A 482 -12.32 3.45 -10.83
C GLY A 482 -13.18 3.81 -9.62
N GLY A 483 -14.32 3.16 -9.47
CA GLY A 483 -15.23 3.36 -8.34
C GLY A 483 -14.62 2.93 -7.00
N VAL A 484 -14.94 3.69 -5.94
CA VAL A 484 -14.46 3.40 -4.57
C VAL A 484 -15.61 3.36 -3.58
N GLN A 485 -15.44 2.56 -2.53
CA GLN A 485 -16.40 2.35 -1.45
C GLN A 485 -15.77 2.71 -0.10
N ILE A 486 -16.27 3.77 0.52
CA ILE A 486 -16.10 4.03 1.96
C ILE A 486 -17.07 3.10 2.69
N PHE A 487 -16.57 2.28 3.63
CA PHE A 487 -17.44 1.52 4.53
C PHE A 487 -17.64 2.31 5.82
N TYR A 488 -18.88 2.44 6.29
CA TYR A 488 -19.21 3.37 7.37
C TYR A 488 -18.27 3.23 8.58
N GLY A 489 -17.64 4.34 8.97
CA GLY A 489 -16.70 4.41 10.08
C GLY A 489 -15.23 4.09 9.76
N ASP A 490 -14.86 3.91 8.49
CA ASP A 490 -13.46 4.02 8.06
C ASP A 490 -12.96 5.47 8.21
N GLU A 491 -13.81 6.43 7.90
CA GLU A 491 -13.55 7.87 8.00
C GLU A 491 -13.51 8.39 9.46
N THR A 492 -14.08 7.67 10.43
CA THR A 492 -14.12 8.06 11.85
C THR A 492 -13.32 7.17 12.77
N ALA A 493 -12.66 6.13 12.24
CA ALA A 493 -12.01 5.05 12.98
C ALA A 493 -12.93 4.27 13.94
N ARG A 494 -14.16 3.94 13.50
CA ARG A 494 -15.13 3.08 14.21
C ARG A 494 -14.47 1.77 14.69
N PRO A 495 -14.60 1.38 15.97
CA PRO A 495 -13.99 0.18 16.50
C PRO A 495 -14.73 -1.10 16.05
N PHE A 496 -14.00 -2.21 16.05
CA PHE A 496 -14.58 -3.55 15.88
C PHE A 496 -15.47 -3.91 17.08
N GLY A 497 -16.56 -4.65 16.85
CA GLY A 497 -17.60 -4.97 17.83
C GLY A 497 -17.60 -6.41 18.35
N GLU A 498 -18.66 -6.75 19.07
CA GLU A 498 -18.92 -8.11 19.55
C GLU A 498 -19.16 -9.10 18.39
N THR A 499 -18.63 -10.32 18.50
CA THR A 499 -18.71 -11.38 17.47
C THR A 499 -19.58 -12.57 17.86
N GLY A 500 -19.48 -13.01 19.12
CA GLY A 500 -19.87 -14.37 19.47
C GLY A 500 -19.02 -15.38 18.68
N SER A 501 -19.64 -16.46 18.21
CA SER A 501 -19.03 -17.46 17.32
C SER A 501 -19.02 -17.08 15.83
N ASP A 502 -19.36 -15.82 15.49
CA ASP A 502 -19.34 -15.27 14.13
C ASP A 502 -18.44 -14.01 14.06
N PRO A 503 -17.17 -14.14 13.61
CA PRO A 503 -16.24 -13.03 13.53
C PRO A 503 -16.73 -11.84 12.68
N GLN A 504 -17.53 -12.08 11.64
CA GLN A 504 -17.99 -11.05 10.72
C GLN A 504 -18.92 -10.03 11.41
N GLN A 505 -19.68 -10.42 12.44
CA GLN A 505 -20.54 -9.51 13.20
C GLN A 505 -19.75 -8.34 13.82
N GLY A 506 -18.49 -8.55 14.19
CA GLY A 506 -17.63 -7.52 14.75
C GLY A 506 -17.31 -6.39 13.75
N THR A 507 -17.36 -6.66 12.44
CA THR A 507 -17.25 -5.59 11.41
C THR A 507 -18.48 -4.67 11.37
N ARG A 508 -19.59 -5.09 12.00
CA ARG A 508 -20.93 -4.48 11.91
C ARG A 508 -21.34 -3.76 13.21
N SER A 509 -20.37 -3.30 13.99
CA SER A 509 -20.56 -2.49 15.20
C SER A 509 -21.31 -1.18 14.92
N ALA A 510 -21.99 -0.62 15.92
CA ALA A 510 -22.67 0.67 15.80
C ALA A 510 -21.70 1.83 15.51
N MET A 511 -22.17 2.84 14.78
CA MET A 511 -21.37 4.01 14.42
C MET A 511 -20.93 4.83 15.64
N ASN A 512 -19.66 5.23 15.67
CA ASN A 512 -19.00 5.87 16.81
C ASN A 512 -19.25 7.38 16.89
N TRP A 513 -20.49 7.85 16.75
CA TRP A 513 -20.84 9.28 16.77
C TRP A 513 -20.29 10.04 17.98
N ASP A 514 -20.33 9.43 19.17
CA ASP A 514 -19.86 10.03 20.41
C ASP A 514 -18.32 10.01 20.56
N ASN A 515 -17.61 9.29 19.68
CA ASN A 515 -16.17 9.00 19.76
C ASN A 515 -15.50 9.05 18.38
N ILE A 516 -15.78 10.07 17.57
CA ILE A 516 -15.20 10.28 16.23
C ILE A 516 -13.72 10.69 16.32
N ASN A 517 -12.85 10.00 15.58
CA ASN A 517 -11.48 10.46 15.36
C ASN A 517 -11.44 11.62 14.35
N GLN A 518 -11.47 12.85 14.85
CA GLN A 518 -11.54 14.08 14.04
C GLN A 518 -10.34 14.26 13.09
N ASN A 519 -9.15 13.74 13.44
CA ASN A 519 -7.96 13.83 12.58
C ASN A 519 -8.08 12.92 11.34
N VAL A 520 -8.69 11.73 11.51
CA VAL A 520 -9.02 10.85 10.39
C VAL A 520 -10.16 11.45 9.57
N LEU A 521 -11.23 11.93 10.22
CA LEU A 521 -12.38 12.50 9.52
C LEU A 521 -11.98 13.70 8.65
N SER A 522 -11.25 14.67 9.19
CA SER A 522 -10.79 15.85 8.44
C SER A 522 -9.87 15.48 7.28
N HIS A 523 -9.07 14.41 7.40
CA HIS A 523 -8.29 13.89 6.28
C HIS A 523 -9.18 13.29 5.19
N TRP A 524 -10.10 12.38 5.55
CA TRP A 524 -11.01 11.72 4.60
C TRP A 524 -11.93 12.71 3.89
N GLN A 525 -12.46 13.72 4.61
CA GLN A 525 -13.21 14.82 4.02
C GLN A 525 -12.41 15.55 2.95
N LYS A 526 -11.17 15.97 3.23
CA LYS A 526 -10.33 16.70 2.26
C LYS A 526 -10.03 15.92 0.98
N VAL A 527 -9.63 14.64 1.10
CA VAL A 527 -9.32 13.81 -0.08
C VAL A 527 -10.62 13.42 -0.81
N GLY A 528 -11.72 13.23 -0.08
CA GLY A 528 -13.05 12.98 -0.62
C GLY A 528 -13.60 14.16 -1.43
N GLN A 529 -13.48 15.40 -0.92
CA GLN A 529 -13.80 16.62 -1.68
C GLN A 529 -13.03 16.69 -2.98
N PHE A 530 -11.71 16.49 -2.93
CA PHE A 530 -10.85 16.53 -4.10
C PHE A 530 -11.25 15.49 -5.14
N ARG A 531 -11.52 14.24 -4.71
CA ARG A 531 -12.05 13.19 -5.59
C ARG A 531 -13.40 13.60 -6.20
N ASN A 532 -14.33 14.12 -5.40
CA ASN A 532 -15.66 14.51 -5.88
C ASN A 532 -15.60 15.68 -6.88
N LYS A 533 -14.69 16.64 -6.66
CA LYS A 533 -14.46 17.76 -7.58
C LYS A 533 -13.84 17.28 -8.92
N HIS A 534 -12.95 16.31 -8.87
CA HIS A 534 -12.12 15.93 -10.02
C HIS A 534 -12.44 14.53 -10.56
N ILE A 535 -13.27 14.47 -11.61
CA ILE A 535 -13.56 13.26 -12.40
C ILE A 535 -12.29 12.54 -12.87
N ALA A 536 -11.20 13.26 -13.09
CA ALA A 536 -9.91 12.71 -13.47
C ALA A 536 -9.32 11.77 -12.40
N VAL A 537 -9.66 11.90 -11.11
CA VAL A 537 -9.12 11.05 -10.04
C VAL A 537 -9.49 9.57 -10.26
N GLY A 538 -10.78 9.28 -10.40
CA GLY A 538 -11.30 7.95 -10.72
C GLY A 538 -11.19 7.58 -12.20
N ALA A 539 -11.61 8.47 -13.10
CA ALA A 539 -11.82 8.13 -14.51
C ALA A 539 -10.65 8.48 -15.46
N GLY A 540 -9.69 9.28 -14.99
CA GLY A 540 -8.62 9.87 -15.80
C GLY A 540 -7.42 8.95 -16.03
N ARG A 541 -6.61 9.32 -17.03
CA ARG A 541 -5.34 8.66 -17.36
C ARG A 541 -4.30 8.94 -16.28
N HIS A 542 -3.66 7.89 -15.78
CA HIS A 542 -2.48 8.00 -14.92
C HIS A 542 -1.23 8.37 -15.74
N VAL A 543 -0.43 9.34 -15.27
CA VAL A 543 0.98 9.49 -15.67
C VAL A 543 1.83 9.83 -14.45
N LYS A 544 2.89 9.05 -14.19
CA LYS A 544 3.89 9.34 -13.14
C LYS A 544 4.75 10.54 -13.52
N ILE A 545 5.13 11.35 -12.53
CA ILE A 545 6.01 12.53 -12.68
C ILE A 545 7.31 12.35 -11.88
N ALA A 546 7.26 11.85 -10.64
CA ALA A 546 8.44 11.67 -9.79
C ALA A 546 8.29 10.54 -8.76
N ASP A 547 9.41 10.02 -8.25
CA ASP A 547 9.47 9.00 -7.19
C ASP A 547 9.50 9.59 -5.77
N SER A 548 10.12 10.76 -5.57
CA SER A 548 10.26 11.39 -4.25
C SER A 548 10.18 12.92 -4.35
N PRO A 549 9.15 13.57 -3.76
CA PRO A 549 7.91 12.96 -3.29
C PRO A 549 7.22 12.19 -4.43
N TYR A 550 6.47 11.13 -4.09
CA TYR A 550 5.79 10.32 -5.10
C TYR A 550 4.73 11.18 -5.79
N THR A 551 4.98 11.54 -7.05
CA THR A 551 4.21 12.56 -7.77
C THR A 551 3.66 11.98 -9.05
N PHE A 552 2.38 12.20 -9.30
CA PHE A 552 1.68 11.76 -10.51
C PHE A 552 0.64 12.80 -10.95
N SER A 553 0.16 12.67 -12.18
CA SER A 553 -1.00 13.38 -12.68
C SER A 553 -2.19 12.46 -12.96
N ARG A 554 -3.35 13.10 -13.07
CA ARG A 554 -4.53 12.55 -13.74
C ARG A 554 -5.00 13.54 -14.79
N THR A 555 -5.39 13.04 -15.96
CA THR A 555 -6.05 13.85 -17.01
C THR A 555 -7.25 13.12 -17.58
N TYR A 556 -8.36 13.83 -17.73
CA TYR A 556 -9.60 13.35 -18.34
C TYR A 556 -10.03 14.33 -19.44
N ALA A 557 -10.37 13.80 -20.61
CA ALA A 557 -10.86 14.57 -21.75
C ALA A 557 -11.83 13.68 -22.55
N LYS A 558 -13.11 13.70 -22.18
CA LYS A 558 -14.19 12.92 -22.84
C LYS A 558 -15.50 13.72 -22.80
N ASN A 559 -16.35 13.55 -23.80
CA ASN A 559 -17.72 14.10 -23.84
C ASN A 559 -17.84 15.62 -23.58
N GLY A 560 -16.81 16.40 -23.92
CA GLY A 560 -16.78 17.85 -23.66
C GLY A 560 -16.44 18.24 -22.21
N ILE A 561 -16.04 17.28 -21.38
CA ILE A 561 -15.50 17.49 -20.03
C ILE A 561 -13.98 17.32 -20.10
N GLU A 562 -13.26 18.36 -19.72
CA GLU A 562 -11.82 18.33 -19.47
C GLU A 562 -11.57 18.57 -17.98
N ASP A 563 -10.74 17.72 -17.37
CA ASP A 563 -10.33 17.83 -15.97
C ASP A 563 -8.91 17.29 -15.80
N LYS A 564 -8.14 17.90 -14.91
CA LYS A 564 -6.70 17.63 -14.74
C LYS A 564 -6.19 18.04 -13.36
N VAL A 565 -5.39 17.16 -12.76
CA VAL A 565 -4.77 17.37 -11.44
C VAL A 565 -3.35 16.81 -11.39
N VAL A 566 -2.54 17.34 -10.47
CA VAL A 566 -1.26 16.76 -10.04
C VAL A 566 -1.34 16.46 -8.55
N VAL A 567 -0.84 15.31 -8.11
CA VAL A 567 -0.80 14.92 -6.71
C VAL A 567 0.64 14.59 -6.33
N ALA A 568 1.10 15.10 -5.19
CA ALA A 568 2.38 14.72 -4.58
C ALA A 568 2.13 14.10 -3.18
N MET A 569 2.71 12.92 -2.96
CA MET A 569 2.57 12.12 -1.75
C MET A 569 3.92 11.93 -1.05
N ASN A 570 3.91 11.85 0.28
CA ASN A 570 5.10 11.84 1.13
C ASN A 570 5.95 13.12 1.00
N ALA A 571 5.32 14.25 0.64
CA ALA A 571 5.94 15.57 0.63
C ALA A 571 6.18 16.08 2.06
N SER A 572 7.14 17.00 2.25
CA SER A 572 7.44 17.56 3.57
C SER A 572 8.03 18.97 3.47
N GLY A 573 7.70 19.83 4.46
CA GLY A 573 8.13 21.23 4.45
C GLY A 573 7.69 21.99 3.20
N SER A 574 8.49 22.97 2.77
CA SER A 574 8.30 23.62 1.47
C SER A 574 8.75 22.68 0.35
N THR A 575 7.81 22.24 -0.48
CA THR A 575 8.01 21.27 -1.56
C THR A 575 7.72 21.94 -2.91
N ALA A 576 8.71 22.01 -3.79
CA ALA A 576 8.52 22.37 -5.19
C ALA A 576 8.10 21.13 -5.99
N VAL A 577 6.92 21.16 -6.61
CA VAL A 577 6.35 20.06 -7.39
C VAL A 577 6.46 20.41 -8.88
N ASN A 578 7.00 19.49 -9.69
CA ASN A 578 6.96 19.62 -11.14
C ASN A 578 5.52 19.44 -11.64
N VAL A 579 4.99 20.47 -12.29
CA VAL A 579 3.61 20.52 -12.82
C VAL A 579 3.55 20.79 -14.32
N SER A 580 4.70 21.09 -14.96
CA SER A 580 4.82 21.35 -16.39
C SER A 580 4.13 20.35 -17.34
N PRO A 581 3.95 19.03 -17.03
CA PRO A 581 3.21 18.12 -17.90
C PRO A 581 1.68 18.36 -17.94
N VAL A 582 1.16 19.28 -17.12
CA VAL A 582 -0.29 19.45 -16.86
C VAL A 582 -0.72 20.93 -16.79
N PHE A 583 0.12 21.76 -16.19
CA PHE A 583 -0.12 23.20 -15.97
C PHE A 583 1.09 24.00 -16.50
N PRO A 584 0.93 24.84 -17.54
CA PRO A 584 2.01 25.69 -18.05
C PRO A 584 2.31 26.85 -17.09
N ASP A 585 3.49 27.45 -17.22
CA ASP A 585 3.89 28.64 -16.46
C ASP A 585 2.85 29.78 -16.59
N GLY A 586 2.60 30.47 -15.48
CA GLY A 586 1.55 31.50 -15.35
C GLY A 586 0.16 30.97 -14.98
N THR A 587 -0.06 29.65 -14.97
CA THR A 587 -1.27 29.04 -14.41
C THR A 587 -1.36 29.33 -12.91
N LEU A 588 -2.55 29.68 -12.41
CA LEU A 588 -2.81 29.77 -10.97
C LEU A 588 -3.33 28.41 -10.48
N VAL A 589 -2.61 27.80 -9.55
CA VAL A 589 -2.89 26.48 -8.99
C VAL A 589 -3.04 26.54 -7.47
N ARG A 590 -3.81 25.62 -6.91
CA ARG A 590 -4.07 25.51 -5.47
C ARG A 590 -3.80 24.10 -4.98
N ASP A 591 -3.22 23.98 -3.79
CA ASP A 591 -3.27 22.73 -3.03
C ASP A 591 -4.62 22.63 -2.31
N ALA A 592 -5.53 21.80 -2.83
CA ALA A 592 -6.83 21.55 -2.22
C ALA A 592 -6.75 20.98 -0.79
N TYR A 593 -5.60 20.43 -0.37
CA TYR A 593 -5.43 19.87 0.97
C TYR A 593 -5.16 20.93 2.04
N THR A 594 -4.45 22.01 1.72
CA THR A 594 -4.16 23.12 2.65
C THR A 594 -4.91 24.41 2.34
N GLY A 595 -5.39 24.59 1.11
CA GLY A 595 -5.96 25.83 0.59
C GLY A 595 -4.92 26.85 0.11
N ASN A 596 -3.63 26.53 0.17
CA ASN A 596 -2.56 27.42 -0.30
C ASN A 596 -2.54 27.51 -1.83
N GLU A 597 -2.25 28.69 -2.36
CA GLU A 597 -2.20 28.98 -3.81
C GLU A 597 -0.76 29.28 -4.26
N ALA A 598 -0.46 28.96 -5.52
CA ALA A 598 0.83 29.22 -6.16
C ALA A 598 0.64 29.50 -7.65
N VAL A 599 1.54 30.31 -8.22
CA VAL A 599 1.65 30.49 -9.68
C VAL A 599 2.73 29.55 -10.20
N VAL A 600 2.46 28.86 -11.31
CA VAL A 600 3.46 27.98 -11.94
C VAL A 600 4.58 28.83 -12.55
N SER A 601 5.84 28.52 -12.20
CA SER A 601 7.04 29.16 -12.74
C SER A 601 8.20 28.17 -12.84
N GLY A 602 8.94 28.20 -13.96
CA GLY A 602 9.99 27.24 -14.27
C GLY A 602 9.49 25.80 -14.37
N GLY A 603 8.22 25.60 -14.77
CA GLY A 603 7.54 24.31 -14.76
C GLY A 603 7.13 23.78 -13.39
N THR A 604 7.29 24.57 -12.31
CA THR A 604 7.06 24.14 -10.92
C THR A 604 6.04 24.99 -10.19
N ALA A 605 5.38 24.39 -9.20
CA ALA A 605 4.57 25.09 -8.19
C ALA A 605 5.05 24.66 -6.79
N THR A 606 5.24 25.62 -5.88
CA THR A 606 5.78 25.37 -4.54
C THR A 606 4.72 25.53 -3.46
N PHE A 607 4.55 24.51 -2.63
CA PHE A 607 3.59 24.50 -1.53
C PHE A 607 4.24 24.01 -0.24
N THR A 608 3.74 24.47 0.92
CA THR A 608 4.05 23.81 2.20
C THR A 608 3.17 22.57 2.33
N ALA A 609 3.78 21.39 2.38
CA ALA A 609 3.04 20.13 2.46
C ALA A 609 2.14 20.05 3.70
N GLY A 610 0.92 19.52 3.54
CA GLY A 610 0.00 19.31 4.66
C GLY A 610 0.52 18.30 5.68
N ALA A 611 -0.06 18.31 6.89
CA ALA A 611 0.40 17.48 8.03
C ALA A 611 0.44 15.96 7.78
N ASN A 612 -0.18 15.46 6.72
CA ASN A 612 -0.17 14.06 6.29
C ASN A 612 0.71 13.82 5.04
N GLY A 613 1.61 14.75 4.70
CA GLY A 613 2.55 14.63 3.57
C GLY A 613 1.91 14.64 2.18
N LEU A 614 0.73 15.25 2.04
CA LEU A 614 -0.08 15.24 0.83
C LEU A 614 -0.25 16.67 0.28
N ILE A 615 -0.15 16.80 -1.04
CA ILE A 615 -0.41 18.02 -1.82
C ILE A 615 -1.30 17.62 -3.00
N LEU A 616 -2.45 18.29 -3.15
CA LEU A 616 -3.53 17.99 -4.10
C LEU A 616 -3.72 19.17 -5.06
N ILE A 617 -2.93 19.21 -6.13
CA ILE A 617 -2.80 20.38 -7.01
C ILE A 617 -3.92 20.39 -8.08
N GLU A 618 -4.77 21.39 -7.97
CA GLU A 618 -5.83 21.75 -8.93
C GLU A 618 -5.52 23.10 -9.61
N GLN A 619 -6.04 23.34 -10.81
CA GLN A 619 -6.06 24.67 -11.42
C GLN A 619 -7.29 25.45 -10.92
N ILE A 620 -7.07 26.71 -10.54
CA ILE A 620 -8.13 27.63 -10.09
C ILE A 620 -8.24 28.90 -10.96
N GLY A 621 -7.41 29.02 -12.00
CA GLY A 621 -7.50 30.10 -12.99
C GLY A 621 -6.20 30.30 -13.76
N GLU A 622 -6.01 31.53 -14.23
CA GLU A 622 -4.70 32.07 -14.61
C GLU A 622 -4.27 33.10 -13.55
N SER A 623 -2.96 33.35 -13.39
CA SER A 623 -2.51 34.45 -12.55
C SER A 623 -3.02 35.81 -13.07
N PRO A 624 -3.51 36.71 -12.20
CA PRO A 624 -3.79 38.11 -12.57
C PRO A 624 -2.50 38.95 -12.67
N LEU A 625 -1.46 38.57 -11.92
CA LEU A 625 -0.16 39.26 -11.90
C LEU A 625 0.57 39.17 -13.25
N PRO A 626 1.51 40.09 -13.54
CA PRO A 626 2.30 40.06 -14.76
C PRO A 626 3.05 38.74 -14.93
N LEU A 627 3.14 38.23 -16.16
CA LEU A 627 3.89 37.03 -16.48
C LEU A 627 5.18 37.42 -17.19
N LEU A 628 6.29 36.77 -16.83
CA LEU A 628 7.65 37.09 -17.27
C LEU A 628 8.35 35.81 -17.74
N PHE A 629 8.85 35.79 -18.97
CA PHE A 629 9.54 34.63 -19.52
C PHE A 629 10.81 35.02 -20.27
N ALA A 630 11.77 34.09 -20.35
CA ALA A 630 12.93 34.19 -21.23
C ALA A 630 13.05 32.91 -22.07
N ASP A 631 13.30 33.07 -23.37
CA ASP A 631 13.57 31.97 -24.30
C ASP A 631 14.95 32.16 -24.97
N PRO A 632 15.94 31.27 -24.73
CA PRO A 632 15.88 30.10 -23.86
C PRO A 632 15.90 30.46 -22.36
N ALA A 633 15.28 29.60 -21.54
CA ALA A 633 15.06 29.80 -20.11
C ALA A 633 16.30 29.51 -19.23
N GLY A 634 17.44 30.15 -19.52
CA GLY A 634 18.73 29.90 -18.86
C GLY A 634 19.49 28.73 -19.49
N GLY A 635 20.50 28.22 -18.78
CA GLY A 635 21.26 27.00 -19.13
C GLY A 635 22.70 27.25 -19.63
N ASN A 636 23.31 26.24 -20.24
CA ASN A 636 24.62 26.34 -20.89
C ASN A 636 24.47 26.87 -22.33
N PHE A 637 25.42 27.68 -22.79
CA PHE A 637 25.59 27.99 -24.22
C PHE A 637 27.06 27.98 -24.61
N LYS A 638 27.36 27.58 -25.84
CA LYS A 638 28.74 27.40 -26.36
C LYS A 638 29.14 28.40 -27.45
N THR A 639 28.20 29.20 -27.94
CA THR A 639 28.46 30.26 -28.94
C THR A 639 29.10 31.50 -28.31
N ASP A 640 29.79 32.31 -29.12
CA ASP A 640 30.35 33.59 -28.66
C ASP A 640 29.28 34.52 -28.10
N THR A 641 28.09 34.51 -28.71
CA THR A 641 26.89 35.17 -28.21
C THR A 641 25.67 34.24 -28.20
N LEU A 642 24.74 34.49 -27.29
CA LEU A 642 23.42 33.88 -27.24
C LEU A 642 22.37 34.99 -27.31
N THR A 643 21.42 34.87 -28.25
CA THR A 643 20.21 35.69 -28.25
C THR A 643 19.20 35.09 -27.28
N ILE A 644 18.63 35.91 -26.41
CA ILE A 644 17.52 35.57 -25.51
C ILE A 644 16.35 36.49 -25.84
N LYS A 645 15.17 35.93 -25.99
CA LYS A 645 13.92 36.66 -26.14
C LYS A 645 13.24 36.81 -24.79
N LEU A 646 13.04 38.05 -24.37
CA LEU A 646 12.29 38.42 -23.17
C LEU A 646 10.81 38.60 -23.53
N GLN A 647 9.93 37.96 -22.77
CA GLN A 647 8.48 38.06 -22.93
C GLN A 647 7.83 38.64 -21.67
N VAL A 648 6.77 39.41 -21.85
CA VAL A 648 5.95 39.96 -20.77
C VAL A 648 4.47 39.97 -21.18
N ARG A 649 3.62 39.39 -20.33
CA ARG A 649 2.16 39.34 -20.54
C ARG A 649 1.43 39.87 -19.30
N LYS A 650 0.20 40.36 -19.50
CA LYS A 650 -0.63 41.03 -18.47
C LYS A 650 0.01 42.31 -17.87
N ALA A 651 1.03 42.86 -18.53
CA ALA A 651 1.59 44.20 -18.33
C ALA A 651 2.16 44.71 -19.67
N ASP A 652 2.13 46.02 -19.91
CA ASP A 652 2.59 46.62 -21.19
C ASP A 652 4.11 46.52 -21.40
N SER A 653 4.87 46.42 -20.31
CA SER A 653 6.33 46.36 -20.30
C SER A 653 6.86 45.80 -18.98
N GLY A 654 8.13 45.40 -19.00
CA GLY A 654 8.89 45.07 -17.80
C GLY A 654 10.25 45.77 -17.78
N LYS A 655 11.08 45.37 -16.83
CA LYS A 655 12.50 45.74 -16.71
C LYS A 655 13.36 44.53 -16.44
N TYR A 656 14.64 44.59 -16.81
CA TYR A 656 15.61 43.52 -16.56
C TYR A 656 17.01 44.02 -16.19
N THR A 657 17.78 43.13 -15.56
CA THR A 657 19.21 43.24 -15.21
C THR A 657 19.91 41.93 -15.58
N LEU A 658 21.23 41.96 -15.83
CA LEU A 658 22.02 40.79 -16.26
C LEU A 658 23.10 40.36 -15.24
N ASP A 659 23.31 41.18 -14.22
CA ASP A 659 24.28 41.00 -13.12
C ASP A 659 23.66 40.41 -11.84
N GLY A 660 22.35 40.08 -11.87
CA GLY A 660 21.60 39.65 -10.69
C GLY A 660 21.17 40.78 -9.73
N SER A 661 21.44 42.05 -10.05
CA SER A 661 20.95 43.20 -9.28
C SER A 661 19.43 43.37 -9.40
N ASP A 662 18.82 44.26 -8.61
CA ASP A 662 17.37 44.47 -8.58
C ASP A 662 16.85 45.05 -9.92
N PRO A 663 16.01 44.30 -10.68
CA PRO A 663 15.49 44.76 -11.96
C PRO A 663 14.51 45.95 -11.86
N GLN A 664 14.06 46.39 -10.68
CA GLN A 664 13.30 47.64 -10.55
C GLN A 664 14.07 48.86 -11.09
N GLY A 665 15.40 48.88 -10.94
CA GLY A 665 16.30 49.89 -11.52
C GLY A 665 16.73 49.61 -12.97
N GLY A 666 16.32 48.46 -13.53
CA GLY A 666 16.86 47.87 -14.75
C GLY A 666 16.40 48.49 -16.08
N ILE A 667 16.91 47.91 -17.16
CA ILE A 667 16.63 48.27 -18.55
C ILE A 667 15.20 47.86 -18.89
N ALA A 668 14.40 48.77 -19.48
CA ALA A 668 13.02 48.47 -19.87
C ALA A 668 12.95 47.54 -21.10
N PHE A 669 11.94 46.68 -21.15
CA PHE A 669 11.66 45.78 -22.28
C PHE A 669 10.13 45.61 -22.49
N THR A 670 9.71 45.28 -23.71
CA THR A 670 8.32 44.92 -24.06
C THR A 670 8.24 43.44 -24.44
N ASP A 671 7.04 42.91 -24.71
CA ASP A 671 6.91 41.52 -25.17
C ASP A 671 7.74 41.27 -26.44
N GLU A 672 8.24 40.05 -26.61
CA GLU A 672 9.15 39.62 -27.70
C GLU A 672 10.50 40.39 -27.80
N THR A 673 10.97 41.11 -26.78
CA THR A 673 12.24 41.86 -26.84
C THR A 673 13.46 40.94 -26.88
N GLU A 674 14.23 40.97 -27.97
CA GLU A 674 15.47 40.19 -28.10
C GLU A 674 16.69 40.94 -27.53
N ILE A 675 17.49 40.25 -26.71
CA ILE A 675 18.76 40.72 -26.13
C ILE A 675 19.88 39.74 -26.49
N ALA A 676 21.10 40.25 -26.69
CA ALA A 676 22.29 39.42 -26.89
C ALA A 676 23.14 39.40 -25.62
N ILE A 677 23.62 38.21 -25.24
CA ILE A 677 24.59 38.01 -24.15
C ILE A 677 25.82 37.23 -24.64
N GLY A 678 26.86 37.12 -23.81
CA GLY A 678 27.98 36.19 -24.02
C GLY A 678 29.26 36.78 -24.62
N GLU A 679 29.17 37.90 -25.34
CA GLU A 679 30.30 38.51 -26.07
C GLU A 679 31.52 38.78 -25.16
N ASN A 680 31.26 39.24 -23.94
CA ASN A 680 32.27 39.60 -22.93
C ASN A 680 32.34 38.60 -21.76
N MET A 681 31.92 37.34 -21.97
CA MET A 681 32.01 36.26 -20.98
C MET A 681 33.16 35.30 -21.34
N GLU A 682 33.90 34.87 -20.32
CA GLU A 682 34.89 33.79 -20.37
C GLU A 682 34.21 32.41 -20.22
N PHE A 683 34.97 31.33 -20.41
CA PHE A 683 34.41 29.98 -20.27
C PHE A 683 34.16 29.61 -18.79
N ASN A 684 32.93 29.17 -18.52
CA ASN A 684 32.31 28.94 -17.21
C ASN A 684 31.83 30.19 -16.45
N ASP A 685 31.94 31.39 -17.04
CA ASP A 685 31.26 32.58 -16.49
C ASP A 685 29.75 32.38 -16.43
N LYS A 686 29.14 33.01 -15.43
CA LYS A 686 27.68 32.98 -15.19
C LYS A 686 27.09 34.39 -15.26
N LEU A 687 26.06 34.53 -16.08
CA LEU A 687 25.24 35.72 -16.20
C LEU A 687 23.88 35.46 -15.56
N THR A 688 23.37 36.41 -14.78
CA THR A 688 22.13 36.26 -14.01
C THR A 688 21.10 37.27 -14.49
N LEU A 689 20.26 36.86 -15.45
CA LEU A 689 19.12 37.62 -15.90
C LEU A 689 18.08 37.68 -14.77
N ARG A 690 17.71 38.88 -14.32
CA ARG A 690 16.53 39.09 -13.48
C ARG A 690 15.56 40.02 -14.20
N MET A 691 14.26 39.77 -14.02
CA MET A 691 13.18 40.48 -14.69
C MET A 691 12.12 40.92 -13.68
N HIS A 692 11.42 42.01 -13.98
CA HIS A 692 10.36 42.60 -13.14
C HIS A 692 9.29 43.27 -14.00
N ALA A 693 8.01 43.11 -13.67
CA ALA A 693 6.90 43.86 -14.26
C ALA A 693 5.82 44.16 -13.22
N VAL A 694 4.99 45.17 -13.52
CA VAL A 694 3.91 45.67 -12.66
C VAL A 694 2.64 45.85 -13.49
N ASN A 695 1.49 45.49 -12.92
CA ASN A 695 0.17 45.86 -13.42
C ASN A 695 -0.70 46.38 -12.26
N GLU A 696 -2.02 46.47 -12.45
CA GLU A 696 -2.94 46.95 -11.39
C GLU A 696 -3.14 45.94 -10.25
N ASP A 697 -2.96 44.64 -10.50
CA ASP A 697 -3.08 43.57 -9.50
C ASP A 697 -1.80 43.39 -8.65
N GLY A 698 -0.63 43.77 -9.18
CA GLY A 698 0.61 43.78 -8.40
C GLY A 698 1.89 43.67 -9.20
N VAL A 699 2.89 42.99 -8.61
CA VAL A 699 4.28 42.94 -9.08
C VAL A 699 4.73 41.49 -9.24
N SER A 700 5.41 41.19 -10.34
CA SER A 700 6.08 39.91 -10.57
C SER A 700 7.58 40.11 -10.78
N THR A 701 8.38 39.12 -10.35
CA THR A 701 9.83 39.06 -10.62
C THR A 701 10.26 37.65 -10.99
N GLN A 702 11.16 37.51 -11.95
CA GLN A 702 11.69 36.21 -12.42
C GLN A 702 13.23 36.25 -12.50
N GLN A 703 13.88 35.08 -12.45
CA GLN A 703 15.35 34.97 -12.57
C GLN A 703 15.75 33.76 -13.42
N TYR A 704 16.76 33.94 -14.27
CA TYR A 704 17.40 32.91 -15.09
C TYR A 704 18.93 33.02 -14.99
N ILE A 705 19.64 31.89 -15.08
CA ILE A 705 21.11 31.85 -15.05
C ILE A 705 21.61 31.21 -16.34
N PHE A 706 22.52 31.91 -17.03
CA PHE A 706 23.18 31.46 -18.25
C PHE A 706 24.66 31.23 -17.97
N THR A 707 25.21 30.10 -18.41
CA THR A 707 26.64 29.77 -18.25
C THR A 707 27.28 29.63 -19.62
N LYS A 708 28.32 30.42 -19.93
CA LYS A 708 29.08 30.22 -21.18
C LYS A 708 30.00 29.01 -21.03
N LYS A 709 30.10 28.21 -22.07
CA LYS A 709 30.92 26.99 -22.13
C LYS A 709 31.85 27.04 -23.34
N ASP A 710 32.93 26.28 -23.28
CA ASP A 710 33.92 26.21 -24.36
C ASP A 710 33.30 25.58 -25.63
N PRO A 711 33.29 26.27 -26.80
CA PRO A 711 32.85 25.70 -28.08
C PRO A 711 33.71 24.53 -28.56
N HIS A 712 34.96 24.45 -28.12
CA HIS A 712 35.91 23.40 -28.48
C HIS A 712 35.86 22.19 -27.55
N ALA A 713 35.17 22.30 -26.40
CA ALA A 713 34.75 21.13 -25.64
C ALA A 713 33.64 20.40 -26.39
N GLY A 714 33.98 19.29 -27.04
CA GLY A 714 33.05 18.38 -27.71
C GLY A 714 32.90 17.05 -27.00
N LEU A 715 31.86 16.30 -27.38
CA LEU A 715 31.53 14.98 -26.84
C LEU A 715 32.28 13.88 -27.60
N SER A 716 33.24 13.22 -26.96
CA SER A 716 34.05 12.15 -27.56
C SER A 716 33.43 10.77 -27.33
N VAL A 717 33.03 10.13 -28.42
CA VAL A 717 32.39 8.81 -28.41
C VAL A 717 33.36 7.76 -28.94
N HIS A 718 33.65 6.76 -28.12
CA HIS A 718 34.56 5.66 -28.43
C HIS A 718 33.79 4.34 -28.60
N PHE A 719 34.14 3.56 -29.63
CA PHE A 719 33.45 2.33 -30.02
C PHE A 719 34.44 1.18 -30.28
N LYS A 720 34.28 0.05 -29.60
CA LYS A 720 35.07 -1.17 -29.83
C LYS A 720 34.44 -1.94 -30.99
N LYS A 721 35.09 -1.94 -32.15
CA LYS A 721 34.53 -2.51 -33.39
C LYS A 721 34.28 -4.02 -33.26
N PRO A 722 33.04 -4.52 -33.40
CA PRO A 722 32.78 -5.95 -33.46
C PRO A 722 33.59 -6.66 -34.56
N ALA A 723 33.99 -7.91 -34.35
CA ALA A 723 34.90 -8.62 -35.25
C ALA A 723 34.39 -8.67 -36.70
N ASP A 724 33.09 -8.83 -36.90
CA ASP A 724 32.44 -8.91 -38.21
C ASP A 724 32.23 -7.53 -38.89
N TRP A 725 32.20 -6.44 -38.12
CA TRP A 725 31.87 -5.09 -38.60
C TRP A 725 32.91 -4.52 -39.57
N GLY A 726 32.41 -3.75 -40.54
CA GLY A 726 33.21 -2.89 -41.42
C GLY A 726 33.72 -1.64 -40.69
N THR A 727 34.04 -0.58 -41.41
CA THR A 727 34.60 0.64 -40.80
C THR A 727 33.49 1.41 -40.06
N PRO A 728 33.62 1.65 -38.73
CA PRO A 728 32.60 2.36 -37.96
C PRO A 728 32.38 3.80 -38.42
N ARG A 729 31.12 4.20 -38.32
CA ARG A 729 30.59 5.55 -38.54
C ARG A 729 29.65 5.91 -37.40
N LEU A 730 29.65 7.17 -37.00
CA LEU A 730 28.77 7.70 -35.96
C LEU A 730 27.64 8.50 -36.60
N TYR A 731 26.39 8.10 -36.40
CA TYR A 731 25.23 8.95 -36.60
C TYR A 731 24.84 9.58 -35.26
N PHE A 732 24.46 10.85 -35.24
CA PHE A 732 24.07 11.56 -34.03
C PHE A 732 22.93 12.55 -34.29
N TYR A 733 22.06 12.69 -33.30
CA TYR A 733 20.89 13.57 -33.30
C TYR A 733 20.57 14.02 -31.86
N GLU A 734 19.52 14.84 -31.66
CA GLU A 734 19.14 15.39 -30.35
C GLU A 734 20.29 16.10 -29.61
N THR A 735 21.14 16.79 -30.38
CA THR A 735 22.32 17.48 -29.87
C THR A 735 21.95 18.65 -28.93
N SER A 736 22.69 18.77 -27.82
CA SER A 736 22.52 19.80 -26.79
C SER A 736 23.88 20.34 -26.32
N PRO A 737 24.22 21.62 -26.53
CA PRO A 737 23.55 22.59 -27.41
C PRO A 737 23.35 22.06 -28.84
N LYS A 738 22.33 22.58 -29.53
CA LYS A 738 21.95 22.11 -30.86
C LYS A 738 23.01 22.48 -31.90
N VAL A 739 23.52 21.49 -32.63
CA VAL A 739 24.46 21.67 -33.75
C VAL A 739 23.89 21.06 -35.04
N ALA A 740 24.64 21.17 -36.14
CA ALA A 740 24.29 20.55 -37.41
C ALA A 740 24.44 19.02 -37.33
N GLU A 741 23.35 18.30 -37.58
CA GLU A 741 23.29 16.84 -37.49
C GLU A 741 23.42 16.22 -38.90
N PRO A 742 24.23 15.14 -39.08
CA PRO A 742 24.50 14.57 -40.40
C PRO A 742 23.27 13.84 -40.95
N ALA A 743 23.14 13.75 -42.28
CA ALA A 743 22.20 12.82 -42.87
C ALA A 743 22.63 11.35 -42.60
N TRP A 744 21.67 10.42 -42.45
CA TRP A 744 21.96 9.01 -42.13
C TRP A 744 22.97 8.35 -43.11
N ALA A 745 22.87 8.67 -44.40
CA ALA A 745 23.80 8.20 -45.42
C ALA A 745 25.22 8.77 -45.28
N GLU A 746 25.33 10.00 -44.76
CA GLU A 746 26.55 10.82 -44.69
C GLU A 746 27.28 10.72 -43.34
N ALA A 747 26.71 9.96 -42.38
CA ALA A 747 27.25 9.71 -41.03
C ALA A 747 28.80 9.58 -41.03
N PRO A 748 29.53 10.47 -40.33
CA PRO A 748 30.99 10.57 -40.41
C PRO A 748 31.71 9.28 -39.99
N VAL A 749 32.86 9.05 -40.61
CA VAL A 749 33.76 7.92 -40.29
C VAL A 749 34.45 8.17 -38.96
N MET A 750 34.45 7.16 -38.09
CA MET A 750 35.20 7.21 -36.83
C MET A 750 36.68 6.93 -37.08
N THR A 751 37.56 7.66 -36.39
CA THR A 751 39.02 7.52 -36.47
C THR A 751 39.46 6.28 -35.68
N ARG A 752 40.34 5.43 -36.24
CA ARG A 752 40.85 4.26 -35.51
C ARG A 752 41.87 4.67 -34.44
N GLY A 753 41.70 4.19 -33.22
CA GLY A 753 42.65 4.29 -32.11
C GLY A 753 43.48 3.01 -31.92
N THR A 754 43.82 2.70 -30.66
CA THR A 754 44.52 1.47 -30.28
C THR A 754 43.60 0.24 -30.31
N GLY A 755 44.16 -0.92 -30.67
CA GLY A 755 43.40 -2.17 -30.77
C GLY A 755 42.26 -2.09 -31.79
N ASP A 756 41.05 -2.46 -31.36
CA ASP A 756 39.81 -2.37 -32.14
C ASP A 756 38.94 -1.14 -31.78
N TRP A 757 39.48 -0.18 -31.03
CA TRP A 757 38.77 1.06 -30.73
C TRP A 757 38.76 2.04 -31.90
N TYR A 758 37.62 2.71 -32.07
CA TYR A 758 37.41 3.83 -32.97
C TYR A 758 36.79 5.00 -32.19
N SER A 759 37.06 6.24 -32.57
CA SER A 759 36.58 7.44 -31.88
C SER A 759 36.04 8.50 -32.84
N TYR A 760 35.11 9.31 -32.35
CA TYR A 760 34.67 10.54 -33.02
C TYR A 760 34.21 11.56 -31.97
N THR A 761 34.65 12.80 -32.11
CA THR A 761 34.27 13.91 -31.21
C THR A 761 33.25 14.81 -31.90
N ILE A 762 32.08 14.95 -31.29
CA ILE A 762 31.02 15.87 -31.73
C ILE A 762 31.32 17.24 -31.11
N ASN A 763 31.91 18.14 -31.89
CA ASN A 763 32.30 19.48 -31.43
C ASN A 763 31.07 20.32 -31.05
N GLY A 764 31.17 21.13 -29.99
CA GLY A 764 30.14 22.11 -29.63
C GLY A 764 28.90 21.57 -28.91
N VAL A 765 28.88 20.28 -28.51
CA VAL A 765 27.77 19.69 -27.73
C VAL A 765 28.24 19.29 -26.33
N ASP A 766 27.35 19.34 -25.34
CA ASP A 766 27.50 18.69 -24.02
C ASP A 766 26.84 17.28 -24.03
N GLY A 767 25.84 17.06 -24.88
CA GLY A 767 25.18 15.77 -25.05
C GLY A 767 24.58 15.55 -26.44
N ALA A 768 24.35 14.28 -26.80
CA ALA A 768 23.75 13.85 -28.06
C ALA A 768 23.19 12.41 -27.96
N THR A 769 22.20 12.07 -28.77
CA THR A 769 21.74 10.69 -28.99
C THR A 769 22.48 10.08 -30.18
N VAL A 770 23.18 8.95 -29.99
CA VAL A 770 24.10 8.37 -30.99
C VAL A 770 23.74 6.96 -31.44
N ILE A 771 24.05 6.64 -32.70
CA ILE A 771 23.91 5.31 -33.30
C ILE A 771 25.20 4.97 -34.05
N PHE A 772 25.80 3.82 -33.72
CA PHE A 772 26.94 3.28 -34.45
C PHE A 772 26.46 2.55 -35.70
N ARG A 773 27.15 2.69 -36.83
CA ARG A 773 26.88 1.91 -38.05
C ARG A 773 28.14 1.63 -38.87
N ASP A 774 28.08 0.70 -39.82
CA ASP A 774 29.18 0.41 -40.75
C ASP A 774 28.88 0.80 -42.21
N ASP A 775 29.88 0.63 -43.08
CA ASP A 775 29.79 0.86 -44.53
C ASP A 775 28.85 -0.11 -45.27
N LYS A 776 28.41 -1.19 -44.61
CA LYS A 776 27.57 -2.25 -45.18
C LYS A 776 26.14 -2.22 -44.66
N GLY A 777 25.80 -1.23 -43.82
CA GLY A 777 24.44 -0.99 -43.33
C GLY A 777 24.09 -1.72 -42.03
N ARG A 778 25.05 -2.34 -41.34
CA ARG A 778 24.84 -2.79 -39.96
C ARG A 778 24.82 -1.59 -39.02
N GLN A 779 24.08 -1.71 -37.91
CA GLN A 779 23.91 -0.67 -36.91
C GLN A 779 23.78 -1.25 -35.49
N ASN A 780 24.13 -0.44 -34.50
CA ASN A 780 23.89 -0.67 -33.08
C ASN A 780 23.59 0.70 -32.42
N PRO A 781 22.39 0.94 -31.86
CA PRO A 781 21.26 0.03 -31.66
C PRO A 781 20.66 -0.58 -32.94
N GLY A 782 19.86 -1.63 -32.78
CA GLY A 782 19.22 -2.33 -33.89
C GLY A 782 18.18 -1.49 -34.64
N GLN A 783 17.76 -1.94 -35.82
CA GLN A 783 16.78 -1.19 -36.61
C GLN A 783 15.47 -0.96 -35.83
N ASN A 784 14.98 0.27 -35.86
CA ASN A 784 13.81 0.77 -35.11
C ASN A 784 13.98 0.79 -33.57
N GLN A 785 15.19 0.66 -33.04
CA GLN A 785 15.52 1.00 -31.66
C GLN A 785 15.92 2.49 -31.56
N PRO A 786 15.67 3.18 -30.44
CA PRO A 786 16.23 4.50 -30.19
C PRO A 786 17.77 4.42 -30.07
N GLY A 787 18.47 5.51 -30.38
CA GLY A 787 19.92 5.61 -30.14
C GLY A 787 20.30 5.70 -28.66
N PHE A 788 21.60 5.68 -28.38
CA PHE A 788 22.13 5.84 -27.03
C PHE A 788 22.25 7.33 -26.66
N PRO A 789 21.51 7.84 -25.66
CA PRO A 789 21.70 9.21 -25.17
C PRO A 789 22.98 9.30 -24.35
N LEU A 790 23.78 10.34 -24.61
CA LEU A 790 25.04 10.64 -23.92
C LEU A 790 25.05 12.10 -23.42
N ALA A 791 25.72 12.32 -22.29
CA ALA A 791 25.94 13.64 -21.68
C ALA A 791 27.38 13.82 -21.13
N ALA A 792 28.28 12.91 -21.50
CA ALA A 792 29.71 12.90 -21.17
C ALA A 792 30.44 11.95 -22.14
N ASP A 793 31.76 12.10 -22.27
CA ASP A 793 32.61 11.21 -23.06
C ASP A 793 32.47 9.75 -22.59
N GLY A 794 32.47 8.80 -23.54
CA GLY A 794 32.12 7.42 -23.24
C GLY A 794 32.69 6.39 -24.19
N TRP A 795 33.01 5.21 -23.63
CA TRP A 795 33.51 4.04 -24.33
C TRP A 795 32.43 2.97 -24.40
N TYR A 796 32.15 2.47 -25.60
CA TYR A 796 31.16 1.42 -25.83
C TYR A 796 31.77 0.16 -26.45
N ASP A 797 31.67 -0.96 -25.76
CA ASP A 797 32.11 -2.30 -26.21
C ASP A 797 30.95 -3.32 -26.34
N GLY A 798 29.72 -2.84 -26.18
CA GLY A 798 28.54 -3.65 -25.84
C GLY A 798 27.92 -3.19 -24.52
N ARG A 799 28.71 -2.56 -23.65
CA ARG A 799 28.28 -1.75 -22.49
C ARG A 799 28.96 -0.39 -22.55
N TRP A 800 28.43 0.59 -21.82
CA TRP A 800 29.05 1.92 -21.66
C TRP A 800 30.01 1.93 -20.47
N HIS A 801 31.12 2.65 -20.63
CA HIS A 801 32.16 2.88 -19.62
C HIS A 801 32.61 4.36 -19.68
N ASP A 802 32.81 5.00 -18.53
CA ASP A 802 33.16 6.43 -18.42
C ASP A 802 34.64 6.73 -18.70
N SER A 803 35.45 5.70 -18.96
CA SER A 803 36.86 5.77 -19.35
C SER A 803 37.24 4.53 -20.17
N ASN A 804 38.41 4.51 -20.81
CA ASN A 804 38.84 3.38 -21.63
C ASN A 804 39.02 2.09 -20.81
N PRO A 805 38.17 1.06 -20.98
CA PRO A 805 38.23 -0.15 -20.15
C PRO A 805 39.41 -1.07 -20.48
N ASP A 806 40.08 -0.87 -21.63
CA ASP A 806 41.32 -1.57 -21.99
C ASP A 806 42.58 -0.90 -21.39
N GLY A 807 42.42 0.24 -20.69
CA GLY A 807 43.51 1.03 -20.12
C GLY A 807 44.31 1.87 -21.13
N GLN A 808 44.98 2.92 -20.63
CA GLN A 808 46.13 3.48 -21.35
C GLN A 808 47.40 2.85 -20.79
N GLY A 809 48.35 2.51 -21.68
CA GLY A 809 49.61 1.90 -21.28
C GLY A 809 50.55 2.92 -20.68
N ASP A 810 50.70 2.88 -19.35
CA ASP A 810 51.92 3.34 -18.71
C ASP A 810 53.08 2.38 -19.05
N THR A 811 54.26 2.95 -19.23
CA THR A 811 55.48 2.27 -19.69
C THR A 811 56.73 2.67 -18.91
N GLU A 812 56.58 3.49 -17.86
CA GLU A 812 57.68 3.77 -16.95
C GLU A 812 57.74 2.68 -15.87
N ALA A 813 58.94 2.39 -15.36
CA ALA A 813 59.11 1.35 -14.35
C ALA A 813 59.31 2.00 -12.97
N PRO A 814 58.60 1.55 -11.92
CA PRO A 814 58.79 2.05 -10.57
C PRO A 814 60.26 2.06 -10.12
N THR A 815 60.58 3.03 -9.27
CA THR A 815 61.89 3.09 -8.60
C THR A 815 62.16 1.83 -7.76
N ALA A 816 63.44 1.49 -7.57
CA ALA A 816 63.81 0.36 -6.73
C ALA A 816 63.44 0.61 -5.25
N PRO A 817 62.81 -0.36 -4.55
CA PRO A 817 62.57 -0.26 -3.11
C PRO A 817 63.89 -0.08 -2.34
N THR A 818 63.92 0.82 -1.35
CA THR A 818 65.12 1.14 -0.56
C THR A 818 64.92 0.80 0.92
N GLY A 819 66.01 0.74 1.71
CA GLY A 819 65.92 0.57 3.17
C GLY A 819 65.32 -0.77 3.63
N LEU A 820 65.45 -1.82 2.82
CA LEU A 820 65.09 -3.19 3.18
C LEU A 820 65.85 -3.64 4.43
N ARG A 821 65.11 -4.09 5.45
CA ARG A 821 65.65 -4.52 6.74
C ARG A 821 64.76 -5.59 7.37
N ALA A 822 65.34 -6.43 8.21
CA ALA A 822 64.59 -7.28 9.12
C ALA A 822 64.02 -6.43 10.26
N ILE A 823 62.78 -6.72 10.68
CA ILE A 823 62.10 -6.07 11.82
C ILE A 823 61.77 -7.07 12.93
N ALA A 824 61.71 -8.36 12.62
CA ALA A 824 61.68 -9.45 13.59
C ALA A 824 62.28 -10.71 12.96
N VAL A 825 62.93 -11.55 13.78
CA VAL A 825 63.51 -12.84 13.38
C VAL A 825 63.18 -13.84 14.48
N THR A 826 62.83 -15.06 14.08
CA THR A 826 62.65 -16.21 14.99
C THR A 826 63.41 -17.41 14.43
N ASP A 827 63.24 -18.58 15.03
CA ASP A 827 63.78 -19.84 14.52
C ASP A 827 63.03 -20.38 13.29
N ARG A 828 61.86 -19.80 12.94
CA ARG A 828 61.03 -20.23 11.79
C ARG A 828 60.50 -19.11 10.90
N THR A 829 60.73 -17.83 11.21
CA THR A 829 60.20 -16.69 10.46
C THR A 829 61.19 -15.53 10.34
N VAL A 830 61.09 -14.76 9.26
CA VAL A 830 61.77 -13.46 9.09
C VAL A 830 60.74 -12.43 8.63
N SER A 831 60.51 -11.40 9.44
CA SER A 831 59.69 -10.24 9.08
C SER A 831 60.56 -9.13 8.51
N LEU A 832 60.19 -8.63 7.34
CA LEU A 832 60.89 -7.63 6.54
C LEU A 832 60.08 -6.34 6.44
N ALA A 833 60.76 -5.20 6.36
CA ALA A 833 60.17 -3.92 5.96
C ALA A 833 61.13 -3.12 5.07
N TRP A 834 60.58 -2.27 4.21
CA TRP A 834 61.32 -1.38 3.32
C TRP A 834 60.65 0.01 3.23
N THR A 835 61.30 0.94 2.55
CA THR A 835 60.74 2.24 2.15
C THR A 835 59.99 2.08 0.84
N ALA A 836 58.84 2.73 0.70
CA ALA A 836 58.03 2.69 -0.51
C ALA A 836 58.82 3.13 -1.75
N ALA A 837 58.56 2.48 -2.88
CA ALA A 837 58.96 2.96 -4.19
C ALA A 837 58.01 4.07 -4.66
N THR A 838 58.54 5.03 -5.41
CA THR A 838 57.77 6.02 -6.19
C THR A 838 57.69 5.62 -7.65
N ASP A 839 56.63 6.08 -8.30
CA ASP A 839 56.29 5.83 -9.71
C ASP A 839 55.52 7.04 -10.28
N ASN A 840 55.34 7.12 -11.61
CA ASN A 840 54.67 8.24 -12.27
C ASN A 840 53.12 8.17 -12.20
N VAL A 841 52.53 6.97 -12.07
CA VAL A 841 51.09 6.72 -11.98
C VAL A 841 50.74 6.07 -10.64
N GLY A 842 51.49 5.05 -10.21
CA GLY A 842 51.36 4.47 -8.88
C GLY A 842 51.83 3.02 -8.77
N VAL A 843 52.64 2.74 -7.75
CA VAL A 843 53.03 1.38 -7.35
C VAL A 843 51.81 0.64 -6.76
N THR A 844 51.48 -0.52 -7.33
CA THR A 844 50.37 -1.38 -6.87
C THR A 844 50.84 -2.50 -5.96
N ALA A 845 52.04 -3.05 -6.19
CA ALA A 845 52.52 -4.22 -5.46
C ALA A 845 54.05 -4.28 -5.37
N TYR A 846 54.51 -5.07 -4.40
CA TYR A 846 55.90 -5.46 -4.21
C TYR A 846 56.04 -6.99 -4.33
N ASP A 847 57.09 -7.44 -5.02
CA ASP A 847 57.46 -8.85 -5.18
C ASP A 847 58.69 -9.16 -4.32
N ILE A 848 58.58 -10.12 -3.40
CA ILE A 848 59.65 -10.54 -2.49
C ILE A 848 60.37 -11.77 -3.04
N PHE A 849 61.69 -11.71 -3.09
CA PHE A 849 62.56 -12.79 -3.52
C PHE A 849 63.43 -13.28 -2.35
N ARG A 850 63.63 -14.59 -2.27
CA ARG A 850 64.57 -15.29 -1.38
C ARG A 850 65.61 -16.00 -2.24
N GLY A 851 66.84 -15.50 -2.22
CA GLY A 851 67.83 -15.78 -3.27
C GLY A 851 67.29 -15.29 -4.62
N THR A 852 67.10 -16.22 -5.56
CA THR A 852 66.48 -15.95 -6.88
C THR A 852 65.01 -16.38 -6.98
N GLU A 853 64.46 -17.06 -5.99
CA GLU A 853 63.08 -17.54 -5.96
C GLU A 853 62.13 -16.43 -5.49
N LYS A 854 61.05 -16.15 -6.23
CA LYS A 854 59.99 -15.27 -5.74
C LYS A 854 59.12 -16.04 -4.75
N ILE A 855 59.10 -15.61 -3.50
CA ILE A 855 58.37 -16.27 -2.40
C ILE A 855 56.98 -15.67 -2.13
N GLY A 856 56.71 -14.45 -2.59
CA GLY A 856 55.42 -13.79 -2.37
C GLY A 856 55.27 -12.43 -3.04
N SER A 857 54.10 -11.84 -2.88
CA SER A 857 53.77 -10.45 -3.21
C SER A 857 52.95 -9.80 -2.10
N THR A 858 52.97 -8.47 -2.02
CA THR A 858 52.22 -7.67 -1.04
C THR A 858 51.96 -6.26 -1.57
N GLU A 859 50.90 -5.60 -1.15
CA GLU A 859 50.64 -4.18 -1.40
C GLU A 859 51.35 -3.27 -0.37
N ALA A 860 51.66 -3.82 0.82
CA ALA A 860 52.30 -3.09 1.92
C ALA A 860 53.83 -3.08 1.81
N THR A 861 54.50 -2.11 2.42
CA THR A 861 55.98 -2.05 2.46
C THR A 861 56.61 -2.98 3.52
N ALA A 862 55.98 -4.13 3.76
CA ALA A 862 56.39 -5.14 4.73
C ALA A 862 55.87 -6.54 4.33
N TYR A 863 56.59 -7.58 4.72
CA TYR A 863 56.26 -8.99 4.44
C TYR A 863 56.89 -9.89 5.50
N THR A 864 56.26 -11.03 5.83
CA THR A 864 56.85 -12.04 6.73
C THR A 864 57.00 -13.36 6.00
N ASP A 865 58.24 -13.82 5.85
CA ASP A 865 58.55 -15.17 5.40
C ASP A 865 58.46 -16.16 6.57
N THR A 866 58.01 -17.39 6.31
CA THR A 866 57.59 -18.35 7.33
C THR A 866 58.00 -19.79 6.97
N ALA A 867 57.81 -20.70 7.94
CA ALA A 867 58.19 -22.11 7.84
C ALA A 867 59.68 -22.37 7.58
N LEU A 868 60.54 -21.38 7.83
CA LEU A 868 61.99 -21.45 7.67
C LEU A 868 62.62 -22.53 8.57
N SER A 869 63.84 -22.92 8.23
CA SER A 869 64.72 -23.70 9.11
C SER A 869 65.44 -22.78 10.08
N SER A 870 65.66 -23.22 11.31
CA SER A 870 66.45 -22.52 12.33
C SER A 870 67.93 -22.45 11.96
N GLU A 871 68.68 -21.50 12.53
CA GLU A 871 70.12 -21.30 12.33
C GLU A 871 70.56 -21.21 10.85
N THR A 872 69.65 -20.82 9.96
CA THR A 872 69.83 -20.84 8.50
C THR A 872 69.85 -19.42 7.95
N ALA A 873 70.87 -19.09 7.16
CA ALA A 873 71.00 -17.80 6.48
C ALA A 873 70.13 -17.73 5.21
N TYR A 874 69.36 -16.66 5.08
CA TYR A 874 68.49 -16.38 3.95
C TYR A 874 68.75 -14.96 3.42
N VAL A 875 68.92 -14.83 2.09
CA VAL A 875 69.12 -13.54 1.43
C VAL A 875 67.83 -13.09 0.77
N TYR A 876 67.37 -11.88 1.06
CA TYR A 876 66.12 -11.31 0.55
C TYR A 876 66.36 -10.10 -0.36
N SER A 877 65.51 -9.90 -1.36
CA SER A 877 65.42 -8.65 -2.12
C SER A 877 63.97 -8.39 -2.56
N VAL A 878 63.64 -7.13 -2.83
CA VAL A 878 62.26 -6.71 -3.16
C VAL A 878 62.24 -5.88 -4.44
N LYS A 879 61.22 -6.08 -5.29
CA LYS A 879 60.92 -5.25 -6.47
C LYS A 879 59.54 -4.62 -6.35
N ALA A 880 59.35 -3.41 -6.87
CA ALA A 880 58.06 -2.76 -7.02
C ALA A 880 57.45 -3.02 -8.41
N ARG A 881 56.14 -2.86 -8.53
CA ARG A 881 55.33 -3.02 -9.74
C ARG A 881 54.16 -2.02 -9.75
N ASP A 882 53.88 -1.41 -10.88
CA ASP A 882 52.76 -0.50 -11.14
C ASP A 882 51.48 -1.24 -11.61
N ALA A 883 50.49 -0.51 -12.14
CA ALA A 883 49.22 -1.04 -12.64
C ALA A 883 49.27 -1.58 -14.08
N ALA A 884 50.21 -1.12 -14.92
CA ALA A 884 50.42 -1.59 -16.29
C ALA A 884 51.30 -2.85 -16.35
N GLY A 885 52.05 -3.13 -15.27
CA GLY A 885 52.86 -4.33 -15.08
C GLY A 885 54.36 -4.13 -15.32
N ASN A 886 54.86 -2.88 -15.37
CA ASN A 886 56.30 -2.65 -15.38
C ASN A 886 56.89 -3.02 -13.99
N VAL A 887 58.19 -3.30 -13.92
CA VAL A 887 58.83 -3.87 -12.72
C VAL A 887 60.17 -3.20 -12.45
N SER A 888 60.38 -2.80 -11.20
CA SER A 888 61.60 -2.11 -10.77
C SER A 888 62.86 -3.00 -10.85
N ALA A 889 64.02 -2.34 -10.81
CA ALA A 889 65.24 -2.98 -10.32
C ALA A 889 65.04 -3.47 -8.86
N PRO A 890 65.69 -4.57 -8.43
CA PRO A 890 65.60 -5.02 -7.05
C PRO A 890 66.23 -4.02 -6.08
N SER A 891 65.77 -4.05 -4.83
CA SER A 891 66.46 -3.47 -3.69
C SER A 891 67.88 -4.05 -3.54
N ASP A 892 68.72 -3.37 -2.75
CA ASP A 892 69.90 -4.01 -2.17
C ASP A 892 69.50 -5.31 -1.44
N PRO A 893 70.33 -6.38 -1.51
CA PRO A 893 70.05 -7.65 -0.87
C PRO A 893 70.31 -7.59 0.64
N LEU A 894 69.42 -8.20 1.42
CA LEU A 894 69.51 -8.32 2.88
C LEU A 894 69.71 -9.79 3.28
N GLU A 895 70.85 -10.11 3.90
CA GLU A 895 71.09 -11.43 4.51
C GLU A 895 70.60 -11.44 5.96
N VAL A 896 69.84 -12.48 6.34
CA VAL A 896 69.24 -12.67 7.66
C VAL A 896 69.36 -14.15 8.06
N THR A 897 69.95 -14.42 9.22
CA THR A 897 70.01 -15.78 9.79
C THR A 897 68.89 -15.96 10.81
N THR A 898 68.11 -17.03 10.68
CA THR A 898 67.10 -17.42 11.69
C THR A 898 67.74 -17.82 13.02
N GLU A 899 67.04 -17.57 14.11
CA GLU A 899 67.53 -17.86 15.47
C GLU A 899 67.61 -19.38 15.77
N PRO A 900 68.28 -19.80 16.86
CA PRO A 900 68.31 -21.20 17.30
C PRO A 900 66.93 -21.76 17.63
N ALA A 901 66.72 -23.05 17.38
CA ALA A 901 65.43 -23.72 17.54
C ALA A 901 64.80 -23.52 18.94
N GLY A 902 63.56 -23.02 18.98
CA GLY A 902 62.80 -22.80 20.21
C GLY A 902 62.93 -21.41 20.88
N THR A 903 63.30 -20.37 20.14
CA THR A 903 63.63 -19.03 20.70
C THR A 903 62.57 -17.93 20.55
N GLY A 904 61.47 -18.14 19.82
CA GLY A 904 60.38 -17.15 19.73
C GLY A 904 59.08 -17.73 19.15
N GLY A 905 57.94 -17.20 19.58
CA GLY A 905 56.63 -17.66 19.06
C GLY A 905 55.38 -17.27 19.86
N ASN A 906 55.49 -16.37 20.85
CA ASN A 906 54.30 -15.80 21.48
C ASN A 906 53.61 -14.86 20.48
N GLN A 907 52.49 -15.27 19.92
CA GLN A 907 51.71 -14.46 18.98
C GLN A 907 50.42 -13.95 19.59
N VAL A 908 50.03 -12.73 19.20
CA VAL A 908 48.76 -12.10 19.55
C VAL A 908 47.99 -11.81 18.26
N THR A 909 46.83 -12.41 18.09
CA THR A 909 45.93 -12.12 16.95
C THR A 909 44.78 -11.25 17.43
N VAL A 910 44.66 -10.04 16.86
CA VAL A 910 43.60 -9.08 17.20
C VAL A 910 42.66 -8.89 16.02
N TYR A 911 41.37 -9.09 16.25
CA TYR A 911 40.30 -8.69 15.33
C TYR A 911 39.66 -7.40 15.82
N TYR A 912 39.49 -6.42 14.94
CA TYR A 912 38.91 -5.11 15.23
C TYR A 912 37.62 -4.92 14.42
N LYS A 913 36.47 -4.82 15.11
CA LYS A 913 35.19 -4.49 14.47
C LYS A 913 35.30 -3.11 13.83
N ARG A 914 35.01 -2.99 12.53
CA ARG A 914 35.31 -1.79 11.73
C ARG A 914 34.51 -0.56 12.17
N GLY A 915 35.07 0.22 13.09
CA GLY A 915 34.68 1.62 13.35
C GLY A 915 35.29 2.63 12.37
N PHE A 916 36.29 2.22 11.58
CA PHE A 916 36.95 3.03 10.55
C PHE A 916 37.09 2.22 9.25
N ASN A 917 37.05 2.90 8.09
CA ASN A 917 37.20 2.25 6.77
C ASN A 917 38.59 1.61 6.58
N THR A 918 39.63 2.23 7.14
CA THR A 918 41.01 1.69 7.16
C THR A 918 41.56 1.84 8.58
N PRO A 919 41.37 0.82 9.44
CA PRO A 919 41.88 0.85 10.81
C PRO A 919 43.37 0.49 10.86
N TYR A 920 44.11 1.19 11.71
CA TYR A 920 45.51 0.93 12.05
C TYR A 920 45.62 0.58 13.53
N MET A 921 46.48 -0.40 13.87
CA MET A 921 46.86 -0.72 15.24
C MET A 921 48.26 -0.19 15.52
N HIS A 922 48.34 0.83 16.37
CA HIS A 922 49.58 1.33 16.97
C HIS A 922 49.84 0.51 18.23
N TYR A 923 50.99 -0.14 18.36
CA TYR A 923 51.22 -1.16 19.38
C TYR A 923 52.68 -1.26 19.84
N ARG A 924 52.88 -1.96 20.96
CA ARG A 924 54.16 -2.55 21.38
C ARG A 924 53.97 -3.91 22.06
N PRO A 925 54.96 -4.81 22.01
CA PRO A 925 55.13 -5.83 23.05
C PRO A 925 55.26 -5.16 24.43
N GLU A 926 54.78 -5.81 25.49
CA GLU A 926 54.88 -5.29 26.86
C GLU A 926 56.34 -4.99 27.25
N GLY A 927 56.61 -3.74 27.61
CA GLY A 927 57.97 -3.26 27.92
C GLY A 927 58.85 -2.92 26.70
N GLY A 928 58.35 -3.11 25.47
CA GLY A 928 59.06 -2.79 24.23
C GLY A 928 58.82 -1.36 23.70
N GLU A 929 59.32 -1.13 22.49
CA GLU A 929 59.13 0.12 21.73
C GLU A 929 57.81 0.13 20.94
N TRP A 930 57.24 1.32 20.77
CA TRP A 930 56.01 1.52 19.99
C TRP A 930 56.26 1.56 18.48
N THR A 931 55.34 1.01 17.69
CA THR A 931 55.33 1.21 16.23
C THR A 931 55.14 2.68 15.87
N ALA A 932 55.78 3.17 14.80
CA ALA A 932 55.62 4.56 14.38
C ALA A 932 54.15 4.86 14.00
N VAL A 933 53.59 5.97 14.49
CA VAL A 933 52.23 6.45 14.17
C VAL A 933 52.07 6.60 12.65
N PRO A 934 50.97 6.10 12.01
CA PRO A 934 49.72 5.59 12.60
C PRO A 934 49.74 4.15 13.13
N GLY A 935 50.87 3.45 13.07
CA GLY A 935 50.97 2.02 13.40
C GLY A 935 50.77 1.15 12.16
N VAL A 936 50.43 -0.13 12.38
CA VAL A 936 50.30 -1.11 11.30
C VAL A 936 48.85 -1.21 10.85
N ARG A 937 48.60 -1.15 9.53
CA ARG A 937 47.26 -1.32 8.93
C ARG A 937 46.70 -2.70 9.30
N MET A 938 45.42 -2.77 9.66
CA MET A 938 44.73 -4.04 9.90
C MET A 938 43.92 -4.43 8.67
N GLU A 939 44.33 -5.53 8.03
CA GLU A 939 43.73 -6.04 6.79
C GLU A 939 42.32 -6.58 7.00
N SER A 940 41.59 -6.83 5.91
CA SER A 940 40.30 -7.55 5.97
C SER A 940 40.46 -8.91 6.63
N SER A 941 39.63 -9.22 7.62
CA SER A 941 39.62 -10.54 8.25
C SER A 941 38.64 -11.48 7.57
N GLU A 942 38.79 -12.78 7.84
CA GLU A 942 37.81 -13.81 7.47
C GLU A 942 36.43 -13.64 8.15
N ALA A 943 36.35 -12.85 9.23
CA ALA A 943 35.10 -12.49 9.87
C ALA A 943 34.52 -11.20 9.27
N ALA A 944 33.32 -11.29 8.69
CA ALA A 944 32.66 -10.16 8.04
C ALA A 944 32.50 -8.96 9.00
N GLY A 945 32.87 -7.77 8.53
CA GLY A 945 32.83 -6.53 9.32
C GLY A 945 34.00 -6.33 10.30
N TYR A 946 34.96 -7.27 10.37
CA TYR A 946 36.19 -7.13 11.15
C TYR A 946 37.42 -6.98 10.26
N SER A 947 38.38 -6.17 10.70
CA SER A 947 39.77 -6.22 10.24
C SER A 947 40.63 -7.02 11.22
N LYS A 948 41.76 -7.58 10.80
CA LYS A 948 42.62 -8.46 11.59
C LYS A 948 44.09 -8.08 11.48
N LEU A 949 44.84 -8.28 12.56
CA LEU A 949 46.29 -8.28 12.54
C LEU A 949 46.83 -9.30 13.56
N THR A 950 47.75 -10.15 13.12
CA THR A 950 48.54 -11.03 13.98
C THR A 950 49.91 -10.41 14.19
N VAL A 951 50.32 -10.29 15.44
CA VAL A 951 51.60 -9.71 15.87
C VAL A 951 52.39 -10.78 16.61
N ASP A 952 53.63 -11.03 16.18
CA ASP A 952 54.58 -11.78 17.00
C ASP A 952 55.17 -10.84 18.06
N ILE A 953 55.10 -11.25 19.32
CA ILE A 953 55.66 -10.51 20.48
C ILE A 953 56.86 -11.23 21.10
N GLY A 954 57.43 -12.22 20.39
CA GLY A 954 58.66 -12.93 20.73
C GLY A 954 58.51 -13.78 21.99
N THR A 955 58.99 -13.24 23.12
CA THR A 955 58.92 -13.85 24.46
C THR A 955 58.01 -13.08 25.43
N ALA A 956 57.53 -11.88 25.05
CA ALA A 956 56.62 -11.10 25.88
C ALA A 956 55.28 -11.84 26.04
N GLN A 957 54.60 -11.64 27.17
CA GLN A 957 53.36 -12.34 27.50
C GLN A 957 52.10 -11.54 27.10
N ARG A 958 52.28 -10.28 26.69
CA ARG A 958 51.22 -9.31 26.44
C ARG A 958 51.61 -8.27 25.40
N LEU A 959 50.64 -7.80 24.64
CA LEU A 959 50.70 -6.69 23.69
C LEU A 959 49.93 -5.49 24.28
N GLU A 960 50.49 -4.29 24.16
CA GLU A 960 49.78 -3.01 24.39
C GLU A 960 49.42 -2.39 23.04
N ALA A 961 48.21 -1.87 22.87
CA ALA A 961 47.78 -1.27 21.60
C ALA A 961 46.73 -0.15 21.72
N ALA A 962 46.64 0.68 20.69
CA ALA A 962 45.59 1.66 20.44
C ALA A 962 45.24 1.68 18.94
N PHE A 963 43.99 2.04 18.60
CA PHE A 963 43.51 2.01 17.22
C PHE A 963 43.28 3.42 16.67
N ASN A 964 43.48 3.63 15.37
CA ASN A 964 43.19 4.90 14.70
C ASN A 964 42.83 4.70 13.22
N ASN A 965 42.45 5.80 12.54
CA ASN A 965 42.00 5.81 11.15
C ASN A 965 43.10 6.23 10.13
N GLY A 966 44.38 6.26 10.52
CA GLY A 966 45.48 6.83 9.73
C GLY A 966 45.54 8.37 9.75
N ASN A 967 44.39 9.03 9.76
CA ASN A 967 44.21 10.49 9.75
C ASN A 967 44.04 11.09 11.15
N ASN A 968 44.81 10.59 12.12
CA ASN A 968 44.93 11.10 13.50
C ASN A 968 43.62 11.17 14.33
N GLN A 969 42.59 10.39 13.97
CA GLN A 969 41.44 10.12 14.85
C GLN A 969 41.63 8.77 15.54
N TRP A 970 41.48 8.73 16.87
CA TRP A 970 41.89 7.61 17.71
C TRP A 970 40.72 6.97 18.47
N ASP A 971 40.64 5.64 18.43
CA ASP A 971 39.88 4.80 19.36
C ASP A 971 40.84 4.31 20.46
N SER A 972 40.68 4.84 21.66
CA SER A 972 41.66 4.69 22.76
C SER A 972 40.99 4.69 24.14
N ASN A 973 39.93 3.90 24.31
CA ASN A 973 39.36 3.48 25.61
C ASN A 973 39.36 4.54 26.74
N ASN A 974 38.80 5.74 26.47
CA ASN A 974 38.85 6.90 27.38
C ASN A 974 40.29 7.26 27.84
N GLN A 975 41.16 7.51 26.86
CA GLN A 975 42.59 7.86 26.99
C GLN A 975 43.45 6.75 27.62
N ARG A 976 43.22 5.50 27.22
CA ARG A 976 43.97 4.31 27.71
C ARG A 976 44.26 3.32 26.59
N ASN A 977 45.36 2.58 26.74
CA ASN A 977 45.73 1.48 25.87
C ASN A 977 44.85 0.24 26.12
N TYR A 978 44.64 -0.55 25.07
CA TYR A 978 44.17 -1.92 25.15
C TYR A 978 45.33 -2.86 25.49
N PHE A 979 45.04 -3.98 26.16
CA PHE A 979 46.02 -4.99 26.54
C PHE A 979 45.53 -6.38 26.12
N PHE A 980 46.36 -7.13 25.38
CA PHE A 980 46.02 -8.44 24.84
C PHE A 980 47.08 -9.47 25.23
N GLY A 981 46.71 -10.57 25.88
CA GLY A 981 47.65 -11.65 26.20
C GLY A 981 48.02 -12.48 24.95
N VAL A 982 48.96 -13.42 25.09
CA VAL A 982 49.24 -14.43 24.04
C VAL A 982 47.94 -15.13 23.60
N GLY A 983 47.75 -15.34 22.30
CA GLY A 983 46.56 -15.95 21.71
C GLY A 983 45.67 -14.97 20.93
N THR A 984 44.41 -15.36 20.72
CA THR A 984 43.48 -14.65 19.83
C THR A 984 42.44 -13.85 20.61
N TRP A 985 42.16 -12.63 20.14
CA TRP A 985 41.26 -11.67 20.78
C TRP A 985 40.42 -10.89 19.78
N THR A 986 39.25 -10.46 20.23
CA THR A 986 38.28 -9.67 19.44
C THR A 986 37.92 -8.38 20.17
N TYR A 987 38.14 -7.24 19.51
CA TYR A 987 37.56 -5.96 19.85
C TYR A 987 36.21 -5.80 19.15
N SER A 988 35.15 -5.65 19.94
CA SER A 988 33.75 -5.64 19.47
C SER A 988 33.10 -4.25 19.45
N GLY A 989 33.89 -3.19 19.66
CA GLY A 989 33.45 -1.79 19.78
C GLY A 989 33.33 -1.32 21.23
N ASN A 990 33.21 0.00 21.43
CA ASN A 990 32.97 0.65 22.72
C ASN A 990 33.92 0.20 23.85
N GLY A 991 35.20 0.02 23.57
CA GLY A 991 36.20 -0.40 24.57
C GLY A 991 36.22 -1.91 24.88
N LYS A 992 35.30 -2.72 24.33
CA LYS A 992 35.12 -4.13 24.73
C LYS A 992 36.05 -5.08 23.97
N ILE A 993 36.96 -5.73 24.70
CA ILE A 993 37.77 -6.86 24.23
C ILE A 993 37.29 -8.19 24.83
N THR A 994 37.36 -9.27 24.05
CA THR A 994 37.04 -10.65 24.46
C THR A 994 38.06 -11.62 23.88
N ALA A 995 38.38 -12.71 24.60
CA ALA A 995 39.22 -13.78 24.07
C ALA A 995 38.50 -14.57 22.97
N GLY A 996 39.26 -15.14 22.04
CA GLY A 996 38.76 -15.82 20.84
C GLY A 996 38.70 -14.92 19.60
N ALA A 997 38.60 -15.57 18.44
CA ALA A 997 38.24 -14.90 17.18
C ALA A 997 36.76 -14.47 17.21
N PRO A 998 36.31 -13.55 16.34
CA PRO A 998 34.90 -13.22 16.23
C PRO A 998 34.17 -14.46 15.75
N ASN A 999 33.20 -14.95 16.53
CA ASN A 999 32.30 -15.98 16.04
C ASN A 999 31.52 -15.39 14.85
N PRO A 1000 31.60 -15.95 13.63
CA PRO A 1000 30.95 -15.38 12.44
C PRO A 1000 29.42 -15.33 12.54
N SER A 1001 28.81 -15.98 13.55
CA SER A 1001 27.39 -15.87 13.95
C SER A 1001 26.95 -14.47 14.46
N ALA A 1002 27.47 -13.42 13.85
CA ALA A 1002 27.04 -12.03 13.98
C ALA A 1002 26.71 -11.39 12.63
N GLY A 1003 26.65 -12.20 11.56
CA GLY A 1003 25.66 -11.96 10.51
C GLY A 1003 24.25 -12.14 11.08
N ASN A 1004 23.26 -11.59 10.37
CA ASN A 1004 21.85 -11.86 10.64
C ASN A 1004 21.59 -13.36 10.44
N GLN A 1005 20.90 -13.98 11.40
CA GLN A 1005 20.59 -15.41 11.34
C GLN A 1005 19.10 -15.68 11.30
N VAL A 1006 18.73 -16.72 10.56
CA VAL A 1006 17.37 -17.24 10.45
C VAL A 1006 17.38 -18.70 10.85
N THR A 1007 16.77 -19.04 11.98
CA THR A 1007 16.56 -20.43 12.40
C THR A 1007 15.16 -20.87 12.04
N VAL A 1008 15.03 -21.87 11.18
CA VAL A 1008 13.73 -22.44 10.78
C VAL A 1008 13.58 -23.84 11.37
N TYR A 1009 12.51 -24.04 12.14
CA TYR A 1009 12.00 -25.36 12.52
C TYR A 1009 10.89 -25.77 11.54
N TYR A 1010 10.92 -26.98 11.00
CA TYR A 1010 9.98 -27.48 9.99
C TYR A 1010 9.28 -28.75 10.51
N LYS A 1011 7.95 -28.73 10.62
CA LYS A 1011 7.16 -29.85 11.15
C LYS A 1011 6.70 -30.83 10.07
N GLU A 1012 7.06 -32.11 10.23
CA GLU A 1012 6.40 -33.32 9.68
C GLU A 1012 5.96 -33.33 8.19
N GLY A 1013 6.42 -32.43 7.33
CA GLY A 1013 6.08 -32.43 5.90
C GLY A 1013 6.83 -33.49 5.07
N PHE A 1014 8.06 -33.82 5.45
CA PHE A 1014 8.90 -34.85 4.83
C PHE A 1014 9.79 -35.54 5.87
N ASN A 1015 10.07 -36.85 5.69
CA ASN A 1015 10.93 -37.64 6.60
C ASN A 1015 12.41 -37.21 6.60
N THR A 1016 12.85 -36.47 5.59
CA THR A 1016 14.15 -35.79 5.55
C THR A 1016 13.98 -34.54 4.68
N PRO A 1017 13.62 -33.40 5.28
CA PRO A 1017 13.38 -32.17 4.55
C PRO A 1017 14.71 -31.48 4.21
N TYR A 1018 14.76 -30.89 3.03
CA TYR A 1018 15.83 -30.01 2.58
C TYR A 1018 15.25 -28.61 2.41
N MET A 1019 15.91 -27.58 2.94
CA MET A 1019 15.56 -26.19 2.69
C MET A 1019 16.45 -25.65 1.57
N HIS A 1020 15.85 -25.35 0.42
CA HIS A 1020 16.49 -24.65 -0.69
C HIS A 1020 16.24 -23.16 -0.50
N TYR A 1021 17.30 -22.37 -0.36
CA TYR A 1021 17.18 -20.97 0.09
C TYR A 1021 18.18 -20.02 -0.58
N ARG A 1022 17.95 -18.72 -0.37
CA ARG A 1022 18.95 -17.65 -0.49
C ARG A 1022 18.74 -16.57 0.57
N PRO A 1023 19.78 -15.83 0.99
CA PRO A 1023 19.60 -14.47 1.50
C PRO A 1023 18.88 -13.60 0.45
N GLU A 1024 18.09 -12.61 0.85
CA GLU A 1024 17.48 -11.66 -0.09
C GLU A 1024 18.53 -11.04 -1.03
N GLY A 1025 18.26 -11.07 -2.33
CA GLY A 1025 19.17 -10.57 -3.37
C GLY A 1025 20.41 -11.44 -3.63
N GLY A 1026 20.58 -12.55 -2.90
CA GLY A 1026 21.69 -13.49 -3.07
C GLY A 1026 21.43 -14.62 -4.08
N GLU A 1027 22.39 -15.54 -4.14
CA GLU A 1027 22.32 -16.77 -4.93
C GLU A 1027 21.61 -17.90 -4.19
N TRP A 1028 20.91 -18.75 -4.95
CA TRP A 1028 20.24 -19.93 -4.40
C TRP A 1028 21.21 -21.07 -4.12
N THR A 1029 21.01 -21.75 -2.99
CA THR A 1029 21.62 -23.07 -2.72
C THR A 1029 21.39 -24.04 -3.88
N ALA A 1030 22.31 -24.98 -4.14
CA ALA A 1030 22.08 -26.00 -5.15
C ALA A 1030 20.84 -26.86 -4.82
N VAL A 1031 20.03 -27.21 -5.83
CA VAL A 1031 18.94 -28.20 -5.72
C VAL A 1031 19.53 -29.54 -5.28
N PRO A 1032 18.95 -30.26 -4.28
CA PRO A 1032 17.62 -30.10 -3.68
C PRO A 1032 17.50 -29.14 -2.48
N GLY A 1033 18.55 -28.38 -2.16
CA GLY A 1033 18.65 -27.54 -0.96
C GLY A 1033 19.58 -28.15 0.10
N VAL A 1034 19.68 -27.48 1.25
CA VAL A 1034 20.47 -27.94 2.40
C VAL A 1034 19.60 -28.82 3.30
N ARG A 1035 20.09 -30.00 3.67
CA ARG A 1035 19.39 -30.93 4.57
C ARG A 1035 19.14 -30.27 5.93
N MET A 1036 17.92 -30.38 6.45
CA MET A 1036 17.60 -29.99 7.82
C MET A 1036 17.80 -31.20 8.75
N GLU A 1037 18.43 -30.98 9.90
CA GLU A 1037 18.68 -32.04 10.88
C GLU A 1037 17.50 -32.20 11.85
N SER A 1038 17.46 -33.28 12.64
CA SER A 1038 16.47 -33.40 13.72
C SER A 1038 16.69 -32.30 14.77
N SER A 1039 15.63 -31.63 15.20
CA SER A 1039 15.71 -30.60 16.24
C SER A 1039 15.56 -31.16 17.65
N GLU A 1040 15.79 -30.31 18.65
CA GLU A 1040 15.47 -30.55 20.06
C GLU A 1040 13.96 -30.65 20.35
N ALA A 1041 13.09 -30.21 19.42
CA ALA A 1041 11.65 -30.33 19.52
C ALA A 1041 11.16 -31.56 18.76
N ALA A 1042 10.51 -32.49 19.47
CA ALA A 1042 9.97 -33.71 18.87
C ALA A 1042 9.01 -33.41 17.70
N GLY A 1043 9.23 -34.06 16.56
CA GLY A 1043 8.47 -33.86 15.32
C GLY A 1043 8.96 -32.70 14.43
N TYR A 1044 10.02 -31.97 14.81
CA TYR A 1044 10.57 -30.88 13.99
C TYR A 1044 11.99 -31.17 13.52
N SER A 1045 12.25 -30.90 12.24
CA SER A 1045 13.61 -30.69 11.72
C SER A 1045 14.02 -29.22 11.88
N LYS A 1046 15.31 -28.91 11.94
CA LYS A 1046 15.85 -27.56 12.16
C LYS A 1046 17.02 -27.27 11.22
N LEU A 1047 17.08 -26.03 10.75
CA LEU A 1047 18.27 -25.47 10.11
C LEU A 1047 18.41 -24.00 10.48
N THR A 1048 19.60 -23.61 10.94
CA THR A 1048 19.99 -22.20 11.13
C THR A 1048 20.83 -21.77 9.94
N VAL A 1049 20.39 -20.72 9.26
CA VAL A 1049 21.07 -20.11 8.13
C VAL A 1049 21.64 -18.76 8.55
N ASP A 1050 22.91 -18.52 8.21
CA ASP A 1050 23.50 -17.18 8.25
C ASP A 1050 23.19 -16.47 6.92
N ILE A 1051 22.54 -15.31 6.99
CA ILE A 1051 22.18 -14.48 5.83
C ILE A 1051 23.06 -13.22 5.73
N GLY A 1052 24.14 -13.14 6.50
CA GLY A 1052 25.11 -12.05 6.43
C GLY A 1052 24.50 -10.70 6.81
N THR A 1053 24.38 -9.77 5.86
CA THR A 1053 23.77 -8.46 6.07
C THR A 1053 22.33 -8.35 5.57
N ALA A 1054 21.81 -9.36 4.87
CA ALA A 1054 20.41 -9.37 4.43
C ALA A 1054 19.48 -9.41 5.64
N GLN A 1055 18.31 -8.77 5.54
CA GLN A 1055 17.34 -8.74 6.65
C GLN A 1055 16.43 -9.99 6.64
N ARG A 1056 16.37 -10.71 5.52
CA ARG A 1056 15.51 -11.90 5.36
C ARG A 1056 16.09 -12.98 4.45
N LEU A 1057 15.58 -14.19 4.65
CA LEU A 1057 15.82 -15.41 3.90
C LEU A 1057 14.62 -15.68 2.97
N GLU A 1058 14.86 -15.97 1.70
CA GLU A 1058 13.89 -16.62 0.81
C GLU A 1058 14.14 -18.13 0.81
N ALA A 1059 13.09 -18.95 0.91
CA ALA A 1059 13.24 -20.40 0.94
C ALA A 1059 12.05 -21.18 0.36
N CYS A 1060 12.29 -22.42 -0.06
CA CYS A 1060 11.27 -23.46 -0.24
C CYS A 1060 11.83 -24.81 0.23
N PHE A 1061 10.96 -25.79 0.45
CA PHE A 1061 11.37 -27.09 1.01
C PHE A 1061 11.24 -28.21 -0.03
N SER A 1062 12.07 -29.24 0.09
CA SER A 1062 11.98 -30.43 -0.77
C SER A 1062 12.21 -31.73 0.02
N ASN A 1063 11.81 -32.85 -0.56
CA ASN A 1063 12.08 -34.19 -0.02
C ASN A 1063 13.41 -34.81 -0.51
N GLY A 1064 14.28 -34.02 -1.15
CA GLY A 1064 15.50 -34.51 -1.80
C GLY A 1064 15.27 -35.29 -3.11
N SER A 1065 14.03 -35.66 -3.43
CA SER A 1065 13.63 -36.55 -4.53
C SER A 1065 12.67 -35.87 -5.52
N GLY A 1066 12.78 -34.54 -5.67
CA GLY A 1066 12.04 -33.76 -6.66
C GLY A 1066 10.61 -33.36 -6.30
N HIS A 1067 10.09 -33.74 -5.13
CA HIS A 1067 8.85 -33.15 -4.60
C HIS A 1067 9.20 -31.91 -3.77
N TRP A 1068 8.37 -30.87 -3.91
CA TRP A 1068 8.60 -29.54 -3.34
C TRP A 1068 7.38 -29.08 -2.53
N ASP A 1069 7.64 -28.44 -1.39
CA ASP A 1069 6.69 -27.59 -0.68
C ASP A 1069 7.11 -26.13 -0.89
N SER A 1070 6.32 -25.41 -1.68
CA SER A 1070 6.65 -24.11 -2.24
C SER A 1070 5.40 -23.24 -2.42
N ASN A 1071 4.58 -23.09 -1.37
CA ASN A 1071 3.57 -22.03 -1.25
C ASN A 1071 2.70 -21.78 -2.52
N ASN A 1072 2.17 -22.85 -3.12
CA ASN A 1072 1.43 -22.82 -4.39
C ASN A 1072 2.20 -22.17 -5.57
N GLY A 1073 3.50 -22.45 -5.69
CA GLY A 1073 4.40 -21.93 -6.73
C GLY A 1073 5.16 -20.65 -6.36
N LYS A 1074 5.40 -20.40 -5.07
CA LYS A 1074 6.08 -19.21 -4.53
C LYS A 1074 7.08 -19.58 -3.43
N ASN A 1075 7.99 -18.65 -3.12
CA ASN A 1075 8.91 -18.80 -1.99
C ASN A 1075 8.23 -18.43 -0.66
N TYR A 1076 8.71 -19.02 0.41
CA TYR A 1076 8.54 -18.56 1.78
C TYR A 1076 9.59 -17.48 2.09
N PHE A 1077 9.27 -16.60 3.04
CA PHE A 1077 10.13 -15.52 3.49
C PHE A 1077 10.23 -15.57 5.02
N PHE A 1078 11.44 -15.39 5.55
CA PHE A 1078 11.72 -15.39 6.99
C PHE A 1078 12.67 -14.23 7.31
N GLU A 1079 12.22 -13.27 8.11
CA GLU A 1079 13.08 -12.17 8.60
C GLU A 1079 14.11 -12.69 9.63
N ILE A 1080 15.05 -11.84 10.05
CA ILE A 1080 16.03 -12.16 11.12
C ILE A 1080 15.31 -12.73 12.35
N GLY A 1081 15.75 -13.88 12.87
CA GLY A 1081 15.20 -14.45 14.10
C GLY A 1081 15.05 -15.98 14.07
N THR A 1082 14.10 -16.47 14.87
CA THR A 1082 13.74 -17.88 14.94
C THR A 1082 12.28 -18.05 14.55
N TRP A 1083 12.00 -19.06 13.72
CA TRP A 1083 10.70 -19.30 13.12
C TRP A 1083 10.34 -20.78 13.18
N THR A 1084 9.06 -21.04 13.44
CA THR A 1084 8.44 -22.36 13.33
C THR A 1084 7.53 -22.37 12.11
N PHE A 1085 7.86 -23.25 11.16
CA PHE A 1085 7.03 -23.61 10.02
C PHE A 1085 6.22 -24.87 10.35
N SER A 1086 4.91 -24.79 10.20
CA SER A 1086 4.00 -25.93 10.19
C SER A 1086 3.24 -26.02 8.86
N SER A 1087 2.55 -27.14 8.65
CA SER A 1087 1.96 -27.52 7.36
C SER A 1087 1.07 -26.43 6.75
N TYR A 1088 1.01 -26.42 5.41
CA TYR A 1088 0.27 -25.46 4.60
C TYR A 1088 0.77 -24.00 4.69
N GLY A 1089 2.08 -23.80 4.94
CA GLY A 1089 2.72 -22.48 4.88
C GLY A 1089 2.56 -21.63 6.14
N ASN A 1090 2.19 -22.24 7.27
CA ASN A 1090 1.99 -21.53 8.53
C ASN A 1090 3.35 -21.21 9.17
N ILE A 1091 3.78 -19.95 9.03
CA ILE A 1091 5.01 -19.41 9.62
C ILE A 1091 4.68 -18.64 10.90
N ARG A 1092 5.33 -18.99 12.00
CA ARG A 1092 5.20 -18.33 13.31
C ARG A 1092 6.56 -17.98 13.89
N GLU A 1093 6.68 -16.82 14.54
CA GLU A 1093 7.90 -16.42 15.25
C GLU A 1093 8.09 -17.25 16.55
N GLY A 1094 9.35 -17.57 16.85
CA GLY A 1094 9.79 -18.39 17.98
C GLY A 1094 10.07 -19.85 17.61
N ALA A 1095 10.77 -20.55 18.51
CA ALA A 1095 10.96 -22.00 18.45
C ALA A 1095 9.69 -22.75 18.93
N PRO A 1096 9.52 -24.03 18.58
CA PRO A 1096 8.43 -24.85 19.10
C PRO A 1096 8.50 -24.97 20.62
N THR A 1097 7.35 -24.86 21.30
CA THR A 1097 7.28 -24.95 22.76
C THR A 1097 7.47 -26.39 23.24
N VAL A 1098 8.65 -26.71 23.75
CA VAL A 1098 8.95 -28.00 24.39
C VAL A 1098 8.30 -28.03 25.79
N PRO A 1099 7.47 -29.05 26.13
CA PRO A 1099 6.98 -29.24 27.49
C PRO A 1099 8.13 -29.59 28.43
N ALA A 1100 8.21 -28.93 29.59
CA ALA A 1100 9.28 -29.18 30.56
C ALA A 1100 9.11 -30.54 31.26
N SER A 1101 9.89 -31.54 30.85
CA SER A 1101 10.09 -32.78 31.58
C SER A 1101 11.02 -32.56 32.78
N ALA A 1102 10.63 -33.02 33.96
CA ALA A 1102 11.48 -32.95 35.14
C ALA A 1102 12.53 -34.07 35.14
N GLU A 1103 13.80 -33.73 35.39
CA GLU A 1103 14.66 -34.38 36.41
C GLU A 1103 16.04 -33.69 36.48
N GLU A 1104 16.36 -33.08 37.62
CA GLU A 1104 17.75 -32.85 38.06
C GLU A 1104 17.96 -33.65 39.36
N ALA A 1105 18.70 -34.76 39.28
CA ALA A 1105 19.25 -35.43 40.44
C ALA A 1105 20.46 -36.30 40.07
N VAL A 1106 21.53 -36.22 40.88
CA VAL A 1106 22.78 -37.00 40.78
C VAL A 1106 23.65 -36.67 39.55
N GLY A 1107 24.97 -36.69 39.74
CA GLY A 1107 25.96 -36.45 38.68
C GLY A 1107 27.35 -36.95 39.09
N SER A 1108 28.38 -36.18 38.73
CA SER A 1108 29.83 -36.41 38.96
C SER A 1108 30.53 -37.39 38.00
N ALA A 1109 31.72 -36.94 37.52
CA ALA A 1109 32.75 -37.63 36.73
C ALA A 1109 32.32 -38.31 35.39
N GLY A 1110 33.13 -38.31 34.32
CA GLY A 1110 34.47 -37.74 34.14
C GLY A 1110 35.37 -38.67 33.29
N LEU A 1111 36.38 -38.08 32.62
CA LEU A 1111 37.40 -38.72 31.77
C LEU A 1111 36.99 -39.05 30.30
N GLU A 1112 37.70 -38.36 29.41
CA GLU A 1112 37.99 -38.63 27.99
C GLU A 1112 39.12 -39.70 27.83
N PRO A 1113 39.55 -40.11 26.60
CA PRO A 1113 38.89 -40.14 25.28
C PRO A 1113 39.24 -41.39 24.39
N ASN A 1114 38.71 -41.43 23.15
CA ASN A 1114 39.33 -41.96 21.90
C ASN A 1114 39.63 -43.50 21.77
N GLN A 1115 39.28 -44.26 20.71
CA GLN A 1115 39.52 -44.05 19.26
C GLN A 1115 38.78 -45.08 18.35
N ASN A 1116 38.65 -44.73 17.05
CA ASN A 1116 38.75 -45.54 15.82
C ASN A 1116 37.91 -46.83 15.55
N GLN A 1117 37.21 -46.79 14.40
CA GLN A 1117 37.20 -47.78 13.26
C GLN A 1117 36.71 -49.24 13.53
N THR A 1118 36.00 -49.94 12.64
CA THR A 1118 35.54 -49.73 11.24
C THR A 1118 34.32 -50.65 10.97
N GLY A 1119 33.54 -50.44 9.89
CA GLY A 1119 32.53 -51.40 9.40
C GLY A 1119 33.13 -52.57 8.57
N PRO A 1120 32.35 -53.33 7.76
CA PRO A 1120 30.94 -53.13 7.36
C PRO A 1120 30.07 -54.43 7.24
N GLU A 1121 28.92 -54.35 6.52
CA GLU A 1121 28.16 -55.41 5.81
C GLU A 1121 27.23 -56.44 6.53
N SER A 1122 25.91 -56.18 6.49
CA SER A 1122 24.79 -56.92 5.82
C SER A 1122 24.78 -58.47 5.62
N PRO A 1123 23.60 -59.17 5.45
CA PRO A 1123 22.17 -58.79 5.63
C PRO A 1123 21.28 -59.81 6.47
N PRO A 1124 20.17 -60.49 6.04
CA PRO A 1124 18.89 -60.60 6.81
C PRO A 1124 18.38 -62.08 7.02
N PRO A 1125 17.08 -62.45 7.26
CA PRO A 1125 15.81 -61.76 7.64
C PRO A 1125 15.21 -62.34 8.98
N ASP A 1126 13.92 -62.66 9.30
CA ASP A 1126 12.58 -62.69 8.64
C ASP A 1126 11.37 -62.91 9.63
N ILE A 1127 10.12 -62.80 9.12
CA ILE A 1127 8.83 -63.44 9.54
C ILE A 1127 8.02 -62.95 10.80
N LEU A 1128 6.67 -63.08 10.70
CA LEU A 1128 5.53 -62.66 11.59
C LEU A 1128 4.82 -63.93 12.23
N PRO A 1129 3.53 -64.00 12.71
CA PRO A 1129 2.44 -63.02 12.96
C PRO A 1129 1.50 -63.21 14.23
N ASP A 1130 0.54 -62.28 14.41
CA ASP A 1130 -0.87 -62.31 14.93
C ASP A 1130 -1.36 -62.97 16.26
N SER A 1131 -2.19 -62.24 17.06
CA SER A 1131 -3.62 -62.56 17.41
C SER A 1131 -4.28 -61.66 18.51
N GLU A 1132 -5.62 -61.52 18.51
CA GLU A 1132 -6.50 -60.85 19.53
C GLU A 1132 -7.45 -61.89 20.23
N PRO A 1133 -8.61 -61.61 20.94
CA PRO A 1133 -9.23 -60.37 21.53
C PRO A 1133 -9.99 -60.50 22.91
N ALA A 1134 -10.59 -59.39 23.40
CA ALA A 1134 -11.93 -59.22 24.07
C ALA A 1134 -12.23 -59.41 25.61
N SER A 1135 -13.34 -58.77 26.07
CA SER A 1135 -14.18 -58.90 27.32
C SER A 1135 -13.70 -58.25 28.67
N GLU A 1136 -14.53 -57.80 29.66
CA GLU A 1136 -15.98 -57.44 29.79
C GLU A 1136 -16.32 -56.58 31.07
N ILE A 1137 -17.24 -55.59 30.96
CA ILE A 1137 -18.38 -55.11 31.83
C ILE A 1137 -18.32 -54.98 33.41
N GLU A 1138 -18.55 -53.74 33.93
CA GLU A 1138 -19.41 -53.18 35.07
C GLU A 1138 -19.85 -54.01 36.34
N PRO A 1139 -20.42 -53.45 37.46
CA PRO A 1139 -20.78 -52.05 37.87
C PRO A 1139 -20.40 -51.61 39.35
N ALA A 1140 -20.92 -50.43 39.81
CA ALA A 1140 -20.77 -49.76 41.14
C ALA A 1140 -21.84 -50.16 42.21
N PRO A 1141 -22.23 -49.44 43.33
CA PRO A 1141 -21.91 -48.07 43.87
C PRO A 1141 -21.81 -47.90 45.44
N VAL A 1142 -21.76 -46.66 45.98
CA VAL A 1142 -22.48 -46.07 47.17
C VAL A 1142 -21.87 -44.71 47.65
N VAL A 1143 -22.65 -43.84 48.32
CA VAL A 1143 -22.47 -42.36 48.50
C VAL A 1143 -22.88 -41.91 49.94
N PRO A 1144 -22.13 -41.04 50.70
CA PRO A 1144 -22.48 -39.61 50.83
C PRO A 1144 -21.34 -38.60 51.25
N GLU A 1145 -21.71 -37.32 51.40
CA GLU A 1145 -20.94 -36.16 51.96
C GLU A 1145 -21.18 -36.01 53.51
N PRO A 1146 -21.03 -34.87 54.27
CA PRO A 1146 -20.79 -33.40 54.01
C PRO A 1146 -19.68 -32.78 54.94
N PRO A 1147 -19.57 -31.46 55.32
CA PRO A 1147 -20.34 -30.22 54.99
C PRO A 1147 -19.51 -28.93 54.66
N ALA A 1148 -20.19 -27.77 54.54
CA ALA A 1148 -19.68 -26.45 54.15
C ALA A 1148 -19.77 -25.36 55.26
N PHE A 1149 -19.31 -24.11 55.00
CA PHE A 1149 -19.78 -22.86 55.65
C PHE A 1149 -19.42 -21.58 54.82
N GLU A 1150 -20.02 -20.42 55.16
CA GLU A 1150 -20.10 -19.18 54.34
C GLU A 1150 -19.45 -17.91 54.95
N ALA A 1151 -19.45 -16.82 54.15
CA ALA A 1151 -19.49 -15.37 54.49
C ALA A 1151 -18.19 -14.54 54.73
N GLY A 1152 -18.27 -13.23 54.35
CA GLY A 1152 -17.26 -12.15 54.57
C GLY A 1152 -17.74 -11.13 55.64
N PRO A 1153 -17.52 -9.78 55.55
CA PRO A 1153 -16.85 -8.95 54.51
C PRO A 1153 -15.98 -7.75 55.06
N GLU A 1154 -15.74 -6.71 54.21
CA GLU A 1154 -15.50 -5.26 54.51
C GLU A 1154 -14.11 -4.60 54.85
N THR A 1155 -13.66 -3.69 53.94
CA THR A 1155 -12.95 -2.36 54.16
C THR A 1155 -11.48 -2.31 54.67
N LEU A 1156 -10.65 -1.23 54.55
CA LEU A 1156 -10.74 0.18 54.05
C LEU A 1156 -9.31 0.76 53.69
N SER A 1157 -9.19 1.62 52.64
CA SER A 1157 -8.18 2.70 52.27
C SER A 1157 -6.76 2.82 52.92
N ILE A 1158 -5.68 3.41 52.33
CA ILE A 1158 -5.45 4.72 51.62
C ILE A 1158 -4.21 4.69 50.67
N LEU A 1159 -4.20 5.58 49.64
CA LEU A 1159 -3.13 6.14 48.74
C LEU A 1159 -1.63 5.97 49.13
N SER A 1160 -0.63 5.95 48.20
CA SER A 1160 -0.36 6.90 47.08
C SER A 1160 0.72 6.43 46.06
N ASP A 1161 0.64 6.92 44.80
CA ASP A 1161 1.67 7.13 43.72
C ASP A 1161 2.65 5.97 43.33
N ALA A 1162 3.02 5.72 42.05
CA ALA A 1162 2.83 6.42 40.76
C ALA A 1162 2.70 5.45 39.54
N LYS A 1163 2.58 6.00 38.32
CA LYS A 1163 2.36 5.33 37.00
C LYS A 1163 3.67 5.21 36.16
N PRO A 1164 3.70 4.54 34.97
CA PRO A 1164 2.83 3.46 34.42
C PRO A 1164 3.63 2.27 33.78
N GLY A 1165 2.96 1.15 33.48
CA GLY A 1165 3.45 0.17 32.49
C GLY A 1165 2.80 -1.22 32.54
N GLY A 1166 2.57 -1.84 31.38
CA GLY A 1166 2.11 -3.24 31.24
C GLY A 1166 0.65 -3.42 30.83
N VAL A 1167 0.41 -3.75 29.56
CA VAL A 1167 -0.90 -4.22 29.06
C VAL A 1167 -0.90 -5.74 29.02
N LEU A 1168 -1.83 -6.38 29.73
CA LEU A 1168 -2.04 -7.82 29.69
C LEU A 1168 -2.64 -8.23 28.34
N HIS A 1169 -2.01 -9.19 27.66
CA HIS A 1169 -2.60 -9.83 26.48
C HIS A 1169 -3.65 -10.86 26.91
N ALA A 1170 -4.87 -10.73 26.39
CA ALA A 1170 -5.83 -11.83 26.35
C ALA A 1170 -5.55 -12.71 25.11
N GLY A 1171 -5.57 -14.03 25.28
CA GLY A 1171 -5.32 -14.96 24.18
C GLY A 1171 -6.48 -15.04 23.19
N VAL A 1172 -6.16 -15.07 21.89
CA VAL A 1172 -7.12 -15.33 20.81
C VAL A 1172 -6.98 -16.79 20.36
N ILE A 1173 -8.11 -17.47 20.19
CA ILE A 1173 -8.19 -18.86 19.73
C ILE A 1173 -8.27 -18.86 18.19
N HIS A 1174 -7.50 -19.73 17.54
CA HIS A 1174 -7.61 -19.94 16.09
C HIS A 1174 -8.93 -20.63 15.73
N VAL A 1175 -9.58 -20.14 14.68
CA VAL A 1175 -10.61 -20.88 13.93
C VAL A 1175 -9.99 -21.30 12.59
N GLY A 1176 -10.17 -22.57 12.21
CA GLY A 1176 -9.74 -23.12 10.92
C GLY A 1176 -10.91 -23.73 10.16
N ASP A 1177 -10.69 -24.04 8.88
CA ASP A 1177 -11.72 -24.55 7.96
C ASP A 1177 -12.33 -25.90 8.38
N PRO A 1178 -13.65 -26.07 8.24
CA PRO A 1178 -14.29 -27.38 8.08
C PRO A 1178 -14.60 -27.66 6.60
N TRP A 1179 -14.01 -28.72 6.05
CA TRP A 1179 -14.29 -29.20 4.69
C TRP A 1179 -15.63 -29.94 4.57
N VAL A 1180 -16.15 -30.01 3.34
CA VAL A 1180 -17.32 -30.85 2.99
C VAL A 1180 -16.99 -32.34 3.17
N SER A 1181 -17.57 -33.00 4.19
CA SER A 1181 -17.94 -34.41 4.08
C SER A 1181 -19.06 -34.82 5.05
N ARG A 1182 -20.04 -35.57 4.50
CA ARG A 1182 -21.00 -36.49 5.13
C ARG A 1182 -21.31 -36.34 6.63
N LEU A 1183 -22.60 -36.11 6.91
CA LEU A 1183 -23.37 -37.05 7.75
C LEU A 1183 -24.83 -37.08 7.28
N SER A 1184 -25.47 -38.24 7.44
CA SER A 1184 -26.88 -38.47 7.08
C SER A 1184 -27.52 -39.33 8.17
N ALA A 1185 -28.41 -38.71 8.95
CA ALA A 1185 -29.27 -39.34 9.95
C ALA A 1185 -30.53 -38.47 10.10
#